data_AF-A0A0J1BPA6-F1
#
_entry.id   AF-A0A0J1BPA6-F1
#
_cell.length_a   1.000
_cell.length_b   1.000
_cell.length_c   1.000
_cell.angle_alpha   90.00
_cell.angle_beta   90.00
_cell.angle_gamma   90.00
#
_symmetry.space_group_name_H-M   'P 1'
#
loop_
_entity.id
_entity.type
_entity.pdbx_description
1 polymer ?
#
loop_
_entity_poly.entity_id
_entity_poly.type
_entity_poly.pdbx_seq_one_letter_code
_entity_poly.pdbx_strand_id
1 'polypeptide(L)'
;MPAERAGAQPGAGAPGTGLRLSVLPPDRRLAEAAEGRPPAFGRTLRFALAMRGGVSLAVWIGGAVAELDLLRRIRIHRDPAGGLHALLLQPAGESDPHTAERARVYAGLLADAGYDRVEFDLLAGASAGGLNSVVHAVAQRAGTGLGALGLLWQEHAALGRLLRPLGRAPVDSLLQGDAYLWPRVHELLAAVHGDPRHHPDLVAEHVSVDLSATVLDSDPSGHSGAAEGRGGFHFSSPEPGRPAPPLGNDIPARPAAAGKPSPETPEEAGHRAASLARLAYAARATSSFPGAFEPAAVWSAPTAGRLGGFPRPDLSHAFSAHRDPEQLPFRVVDGGVFDNIPIDRAVAAAGTRTSLRHADRCLLYLDPDPPAARPVRAGDLDLPRLVRTLWATVTRLRRRETGEDEVLALSDRRDDRLLADGRLHPLAALPVAWDPAAREDRRRAYVRYRARADAALLARLLTRPAQWQLASTLPRRREVHARDAAEVEPLRQELAGRYDALSRGPLTAPEATAVLRGPQALADAASCVLAWVRFLESLLLAPGVGPVAGPVPSAGFDPAPARASAYRVLAAAGHARDALFAAVLEVCADPGAPVTAAVPVWLDASVPAPGAGEEAWQEIDAAVAALRGAHAAVRAQLGAERWADGGPGAPSAPGDEEPDGPGPSRRSIWRESPWSAVPVTGPVPSAADLPPLFAAAGIPTPVSGISYGEIRGDGAPARPEDLGPLPPAWARRRLQRALDAAGLPGAGDDELRGILASDAERLPARDKLAGAGLFNFRGFLAADWRANDWWWGRLDAAAGAASFLRGLPARSGPGVDPRAGTEAPAGADPAAQRPAQEAAALQQSLLDELGGGDRQHALTTLEAGADGLARLTPGYRVSLASRGLRVLGRALAGTPDLPRGVWELLLFLVQPVLVLLPLLLAPVRAALGFVAAAVALGLLAAPDPAGRAGELVLVGTGAVLLASALARTVHR
;
A
#
# COMPACT_ATOMS: atom_id res chain seq x y z
N MET A 1 -31.12 47.64 5.58
CA MET A 1 -32.07 47.76 4.46
C MET A 1 -31.26 48.09 3.20
N PRO A 2 -31.47 47.36 2.10
CA PRO A 2 -30.45 47.09 1.08
C PRO A 2 -30.67 47.91 -0.19
N ALA A 3 -29.64 47.94 -1.06
CA ALA A 3 -29.78 48.32 -2.46
C ALA A 3 -29.41 47.12 -3.33
N GLU A 4 -30.42 46.59 -4.02
CA GLU A 4 -30.34 45.58 -5.07
C GLU A 4 -29.79 46.16 -6.38
N ARG A 5 -29.14 45.28 -7.17
CA ARG A 5 -29.22 45.07 -8.63
C ARG A 5 -27.87 44.52 -9.13
N ALA A 6 -27.75 43.59 -10.07
CA ALA A 6 -28.71 42.75 -10.79
C ALA A 6 -27.89 41.71 -11.60
N GLY A 7 -28.45 40.52 -11.80
CA GLY A 7 -28.33 39.74 -13.03
C GLY A 7 -26.99 39.07 -13.36
N ALA A 8 -26.65 37.99 -12.66
CA ALA A 8 -25.80 36.94 -13.23
C ALA A 8 -26.69 35.87 -13.88
N GLN A 9 -26.45 35.58 -15.15
CA GLN A 9 -27.04 34.45 -15.87
C GLN A 9 -26.80 33.13 -15.11
N PRO A 10 -27.71 32.14 -15.17
CA PRO A 10 -27.46 30.83 -14.58
C PRO A 10 -26.33 30.14 -15.36
N GLY A 11 -25.12 30.21 -14.81
CA GLY A 11 -23.97 29.47 -15.30
C GLY A 11 -24.26 27.98 -15.29
N ALA A 12 -23.75 27.30 -16.32
CA ALA A 12 -23.77 25.85 -16.47
C ALA A 12 -23.49 25.14 -15.13
N GLY A 13 -24.37 24.21 -14.76
CA GLY A 13 -24.37 23.55 -13.46
C GLY A 13 -23.04 22.90 -13.12
N ALA A 14 -22.53 23.20 -11.92
CA ALA A 14 -21.41 22.49 -11.32
C ALA A 14 -21.73 21.00 -11.14
N PRO A 15 -20.75 20.09 -11.24
CA PRO A 15 -20.98 18.66 -10.98
C PRO A 15 -21.34 18.44 -9.49
N GLY A 16 -22.47 17.79 -9.21
CA GLY A 16 -22.93 17.43 -7.84
C GLY A 16 -24.17 18.17 -7.31
N THR A 17 -24.98 18.78 -8.18
CA THR A 17 -26.07 19.74 -7.86
C THR A 17 -27.22 19.29 -6.93
N GLY A 18 -27.21 18.07 -6.39
CA GLY A 18 -28.24 17.57 -5.46
C GLY A 18 -27.76 17.13 -4.08
N LEU A 19 -26.44 17.02 -3.84
CA LEU A 19 -25.89 16.42 -2.63
C LEU A 19 -25.53 17.49 -1.59
N ARG A 20 -26.23 17.48 -0.45
CA ARG A 20 -25.96 18.40 0.68
C ARG A 20 -24.75 17.91 1.47
N LEU A 21 -23.79 18.78 1.75
CA LEU A 21 -22.65 18.49 2.62
C LEU A 21 -22.77 19.25 3.95
N SER A 22 -22.65 18.55 5.07
CA SER A 22 -22.54 19.14 6.41
C SER A 22 -21.22 18.74 7.06
N VAL A 23 -20.54 19.67 7.70
CA VAL A 23 -19.30 19.40 8.46
C VAL A 23 -19.68 18.95 9.86
N LEU A 24 -19.08 17.85 10.32
CA LEU A 24 -19.27 17.31 11.65
C LEU A 24 -18.02 17.59 12.50
N PRO A 25 -18.12 18.46 13.52
CA PRO A 25 -17.01 18.75 14.43
C PRO A 25 -16.77 17.60 15.42
N PRO A 26 -15.58 17.54 16.04
CA PRO A 26 -15.16 16.39 16.84
C PRO A 26 -15.95 16.17 18.15
N ASP A 27 -16.68 17.17 18.61
CA ASP A 27 -17.55 17.14 19.79
C ASP A 27 -18.92 16.48 19.52
N ARG A 28 -19.29 16.26 18.25
CA ARG A 28 -20.57 15.65 17.86
C ARG A 28 -20.35 14.28 17.23
N ARG A 29 -21.08 13.25 17.70
CA ARG A 29 -20.93 11.89 17.18
C ARG A 29 -21.70 11.68 15.87
N LEU A 30 -21.15 10.86 14.99
CA LEU A 30 -21.80 10.44 13.75
C LEU A 30 -23.16 9.80 14.02
N ALA A 31 -23.27 8.99 15.07
CA ALA A 31 -24.53 8.34 15.46
C ALA A 31 -25.65 9.36 15.76
N GLU A 32 -25.32 10.48 16.40
CA GLU A 32 -26.27 11.56 16.72
C GLU A 32 -26.58 12.41 15.48
N ALA A 33 -25.57 12.67 14.63
CA ALA A 33 -25.75 13.45 13.41
C ALA A 33 -26.53 12.71 12.32
N ALA A 34 -26.47 11.38 12.32
CA ALA A 34 -27.16 10.49 11.40
C ALA A 34 -28.43 9.87 12.02
N GLU A 35 -28.89 10.33 13.18
CA GLU A 35 -30.07 9.78 13.84
C GLU A 35 -31.28 9.81 12.89
N GLY A 36 -31.93 8.64 12.71
CA GLY A 36 -33.04 8.47 11.77
C GLY A 36 -32.67 8.49 10.28
N ARG A 37 -31.37 8.55 9.92
CA ARG A 37 -30.89 8.56 8.53
C ARG A 37 -30.03 7.33 8.22
N PRO A 38 -30.58 6.33 7.52
CA PRO A 38 -29.80 5.15 7.14
C PRO A 38 -28.69 5.52 6.15
N PRO A 39 -27.62 4.69 6.05
CA PRO A 39 -26.64 4.79 4.96
C PRO A 39 -27.34 4.79 3.60
N ALA A 40 -26.81 5.54 2.62
CA ALA A 40 -27.49 5.71 1.35
C ALA A 40 -27.47 4.46 0.45
N PHE A 41 -26.39 3.68 0.52
CA PHE A 41 -26.14 2.52 -0.35
C PHE A 41 -25.85 1.22 0.42
N GLY A 42 -25.51 1.31 1.72
CA GLY A 42 -25.05 0.19 2.54
C GLY A 42 -23.69 -0.36 2.14
N ARG A 43 -22.85 0.41 1.41
CA ARG A 43 -21.60 -0.07 0.79
C ARG A 43 -20.37 0.73 1.20
N THR A 44 -19.28 0.01 1.47
CA THR A 44 -17.97 0.60 1.79
C THR A 44 -16.95 0.29 0.70
N LEU A 45 -16.18 1.29 0.28
CA LEU A 45 -15.03 1.10 -0.60
C LEU A 45 -13.75 0.92 0.25
N ARG A 46 -13.07 -0.22 0.12
CA ARG A 46 -11.87 -0.54 0.92
C ARG A 46 -10.62 -0.59 0.05
N PHE A 47 -9.65 0.24 0.40
CA PHE A 47 -8.37 0.34 -0.30
C PHE A 47 -7.27 -0.43 0.42
N ALA A 48 -6.59 -1.29 -0.35
CA ALA A 48 -5.20 -1.63 -0.13
C ALA A 48 -4.33 -0.57 -0.82
N LEU A 49 -3.57 0.19 -0.03
CA LEU A 49 -2.71 1.25 -0.54
C LEU A 49 -1.27 0.74 -0.62
N ALA A 50 -0.75 0.59 -1.83
CA ALA A 50 0.61 0.14 -2.10
C ALA A 50 1.48 1.32 -2.53
N MET A 51 2.56 1.58 -1.78
CA MET A 51 3.36 2.80 -1.93
C MET A 51 4.82 2.47 -2.27
N ARG A 52 5.28 2.96 -3.43
CA ARG A 52 6.65 2.78 -3.89
C ARG A 52 7.66 3.55 -3.06
N GLY A 53 8.80 2.94 -2.75
CA GLY A 53 9.95 3.64 -2.18
C GLY A 53 10.55 4.67 -3.14
N GLY A 54 11.19 5.72 -2.59
CA GLY A 54 11.72 6.81 -3.41
C GLY A 54 12.50 7.89 -2.67
N VAL A 55 13.16 7.57 -1.55
CA VAL A 55 13.97 8.52 -0.75
C VAL A 55 13.22 9.85 -0.48
N SER A 56 13.58 10.97 -1.13
CA SER A 56 12.92 12.26 -0.90
C SER A 56 11.52 12.38 -1.52
N LEU A 57 11.17 11.47 -2.43
CA LEU A 57 9.80 11.31 -2.93
C LEU A 57 8.82 10.84 -1.84
N ALA A 58 9.32 10.46 -0.65
CA ALA A 58 8.50 10.32 0.56
C ALA A 58 7.57 11.51 0.80
N VAL A 59 8.02 12.71 0.43
CA VAL A 59 7.26 13.95 0.61
C VAL A 59 6.06 14.02 -0.33
N TRP A 60 6.24 13.61 -1.60
CA TRP A 60 5.14 13.47 -2.56
C TRP A 60 4.14 12.40 -2.10
N ILE A 61 4.63 11.24 -1.64
CA ILE A 61 3.76 10.17 -1.12
C ILE A 61 2.96 10.67 0.08
N GLY A 62 3.61 11.40 1.00
CA GLY A 62 2.93 12.00 2.15
C GLY A 62 1.82 12.97 1.74
N GLY A 63 2.06 13.80 0.72
CA GLY A 63 1.05 14.68 0.14
C GLY A 63 -0.11 13.90 -0.47
N ALA A 64 0.18 12.87 -1.27
CA ALA A 64 -0.83 12.02 -1.89
C ALA A 64 -1.73 11.33 -0.85
N VAL A 65 -1.11 10.75 0.20
CA VAL A 65 -1.84 10.11 1.29
C VAL A 65 -2.69 11.12 2.08
N ALA A 66 -2.18 12.34 2.30
CA ALA A 66 -2.93 13.40 2.99
C ALA A 66 -4.19 13.82 2.23
N GLU A 67 -4.15 13.83 0.89
CA GLU A 67 -5.33 14.10 0.06
C GLU A 67 -6.30 12.91 0.07
N LEU A 68 -5.80 11.68 -0.10
CA LEU A 68 -6.61 10.46 -0.04
C LEU A 68 -7.31 10.27 1.32
N ASP A 69 -6.70 10.73 2.42
CA ASP A 69 -7.29 10.72 3.76
C ASP A 69 -8.64 11.47 3.80
N LEU A 70 -8.86 12.47 2.93
CA LEU A 70 -10.13 13.19 2.84
C LEU A 70 -11.30 12.27 2.47
N LEU A 71 -11.09 11.28 1.59
CA LEU A 71 -12.10 10.30 1.21
C LEU A 71 -12.60 9.50 2.44
N ARG A 72 -11.69 9.15 3.35
CA ARG A 72 -12.02 8.37 4.57
C ARG A 72 -12.92 9.16 5.53
N ARG A 73 -12.96 10.48 5.41
CA ARG A 73 -13.72 11.38 6.28
C ARG A 73 -15.17 11.57 5.87
N ILE A 74 -15.54 11.12 4.68
CA ILE A 74 -16.88 11.31 4.11
C ILE A 74 -17.80 10.16 4.52
N ARG A 75 -19.04 10.48 4.91
CA ARG A 75 -20.15 9.52 5.14
C ARG A 75 -21.37 9.98 4.36
N ILE A 76 -22.01 9.11 3.59
CA ILE A 76 -23.21 9.46 2.82
C ILE A 76 -24.43 8.72 3.39
N HIS A 77 -25.49 9.49 3.64
CA HIS A 77 -26.74 9.05 4.22
C HIS A 77 -27.91 9.49 3.34
N ARG A 78 -29.08 8.86 3.53
CA ARG A 78 -30.34 9.35 2.97
C ARG A 78 -31.09 10.19 3.98
N ASP A 79 -31.53 11.37 3.55
CA ASP A 79 -32.46 12.20 4.30
C ASP A 79 -33.88 11.58 4.26
N PRO A 80 -34.79 11.95 5.19
CA PRO A 80 -36.17 11.46 5.20
C PRO A 80 -36.96 11.73 3.91
N ALA A 81 -36.58 12.77 3.16
CA ALA A 81 -37.16 13.12 1.86
C ALA A 81 -36.58 12.31 0.68
N GLY A 82 -35.68 11.35 0.94
CA GLY A 82 -35.02 10.51 -0.08
C GLY A 82 -33.77 11.11 -0.72
N GLY A 83 -33.43 12.37 -0.41
CA GLY A 83 -32.23 13.06 -0.90
C GLY A 83 -30.92 12.52 -0.29
N LEU A 84 -29.80 12.74 -0.98
CA LEU A 84 -28.47 12.34 -0.51
C LEU A 84 -27.84 13.44 0.35
N HIS A 85 -27.29 13.04 1.50
CA HIS A 85 -26.65 13.92 2.45
C HIS A 85 -25.28 13.36 2.84
N ALA A 86 -24.22 14.11 2.54
CA ALA A 86 -22.86 13.80 2.99
C ALA A 86 -22.50 14.53 4.29
N LEU A 87 -21.85 13.80 5.20
CA LEU A 87 -21.25 14.30 6.42
C LEU A 87 -19.73 14.23 6.28
N LEU A 88 -19.04 15.35 6.51
CA LEU A 88 -17.59 15.43 6.56
C LEU A 88 -17.14 15.39 8.03
N LEU A 89 -16.55 14.28 8.45
CA LEU A 89 -15.98 14.12 9.79
C LEU A 89 -14.68 14.92 9.90
N GLN A 90 -14.62 15.89 10.81
CA GLN A 90 -13.45 16.75 10.92
C GLN A 90 -12.69 16.57 12.24
N PRO A 91 -11.37 16.29 12.20
CA PRO A 91 -10.55 16.19 13.42
C PRO A 91 -10.36 17.50 14.19
N ALA A 92 -10.53 18.65 13.54
CA ALA A 92 -10.35 19.98 14.11
C ALA A 92 -11.66 20.77 14.06
N GLY A 93 -11.86 21.69 15.02
CA GLY A 93 -13.11 22.43 15.18
C GLY A 93 -13.40 23.47 14.10
N GLU A 94 -12.38 23.99 13.39
CA GLU A 94 -12.56 24.97 12.30
C GLU A 94 -12.38 24.31 10.94
N SER A 95 -13.38 24.43 10.06
CA SER A 95 -13.36 23.89 8.70
C SER A 95 -12.69 24.84 7.72
N ASP A 96 -11.66 24.35 7.04
CA ASP A 96 -11.11 25.01 5.85
C ASP A 96 -12.13 24.91 4.70
N PRO A 97 -12.59 26.05 4.13
CA PRO A 97 -13.55 26.06 3.04
C PRO A 97 -13.11 25.23 1.83
N HIS A 98 -11.82 25.20 1.51
CA HIS A 98 -11.28 24.43 0.38
C HIS A 98 -11.39 22.92 0.63
N THR A 99 -11.12 22.47 1.86
CA THR A 99 -11.34 21.08 2.28
C THR A 99 -12.81 20.66 2.12
N ALA A 100 -13.76 21.52 2.51
CA ALA A 100 -15.19 21.24 2.35
C ALA A 100 -15.62 21.21 0.86
N GLU A 101 -15.02 22.05 0.02
CA GLU A 101 -15.24 22.03 -1.43
C GLU A 101 -14.79 20.71 -2.07
N ARG A 102 -13.55 20.28 -1.79
CA ARG A 102 -13.05 19.00 -2.30
C ARG A 102 -13.85 17.82 -1.77
N ALA A 103 -14.23 17.83 -0.49
CA ALA A 103 -15.09 16.81 0.09
C ALA A 103 -16.44 16.70 -0.62
N ARG A 104 -17.00 17.82 -1.12
CA ARG A 104 -18.25 17.80 -1.89
C ARG A 104 -18.08 17.11 -3.23
N VAL A 105 -16.98 17.37 -3.94
CA VAL A 105 -16.67 16.70 -5.22
C VAL A 105 -16.47 15.19 -5.00
N TYR A 106 -15.65 14.81 -4.01
CA TYR A 106 -15.47 13.40 -3.67
C TYR A 106 -16.75 12.71 -3.21
N ALA A 107 -17.61 13.39 -2.44
CA ALA A 107 -18.89 12.83 -2.03
C ALA A 107 -19.82 12.59 -3.22
N GLY A 108 -19.81 13.48 -4.22
CA GLY A 108 -20.51 13.28 -5.49
C GLY A 108 -20.00 12.06 -6.24
N LEU A 109 -18.67 11.93 -6.38
CA LEU A 109 -18.02 10.77 -7.01
C LEU A 109 -18.36 9.44 -6.32
N LEU A 110 -18.32 9.42 -5.00
CA LEU A 110 -18.68 8.24 -4.20
C LEU A 110 -20.16 7.89 -4.34
N ALA A 111 -21.05 8.91 -4.35
CA ALA A 111 -22.47 8.72 -4.55
C ALA A 111 -22.78 8.16 -5.94
N ASP A 112 -22.13 8.67 -6.99
CA ASP A 112 -22.26 8.18 -8.36
C ASP A 112 -21.80 6.72 -8.49
N ALA A 113 -20.74 6.34 -7.76
CA ALA A 113 -20.26 4.97 -7.69
C ALA A 113 -21.05 4.06 -6.70
N GLY A 114 -22.00 4.64 -5.95
CA GLY A 114 -22.88 3.94 -5.01
C GLY A 114 -22.17 3.43 -3.75
N TYR A 115 -21.28 4.24 -3.17
CA TYR A 115 -20.58 3.99 -1.91
C TYR A 115 -20.90 5.05 -0.86
N ASP A 116 -21.03 4.63 0.40
CA ASP A 116 -21.31 5.56 1.51
C ASP A 116 -20.05 6.11 2.16
N ARG A 117 -18.94 5.36 2.07
CA ARG A 117 -17.70 5.66 2.79
C ARG A 117 -16.51 4.92 2.20
N VAL A 118 -15.32 5.39 2.58
CA VAL A 118 -14.03 4.82 2.21
C VAL A 118 -13.26 4.37 3.45
N GLU A 119 -12.49 3.29 3.34
CA GLU A 119 -11.56 2.79 4.35
C GLU A 119 -10.21 2.42 3.70
N PHE A 120 -9.10 2.76 4.35
CA PHE A 120 -7.73 2.38 3.94
C PHE A 120 -7.17 1.40 4.96
N ASP A 121 -7.46 0.11 4.79
CA ASP A 121 -7.24 -0.86 5.86
C ASP A 121 -5.97 -1.71 5.69
N LEU A 122 -5.39 -1.76 4.48
CA LEU A 122 -4.12 -2.43 4.21
C LEU A 122 -3.14 -1.43 3.63
N LEU A 123 -2.01 -1.22 4.29
CA LEU A 123 -0.99 -0.27 3.86
C LEU A 123 0.32 -1.00 3.61
N ALA A 124 0.79 -1.02 2.37
CA ALA A 124 1.99 -1.72 1.95
C ALA A 124 3.03 -0.74 1.40
N GLY A 125 4.30 -0.93 1.72
CA GLY A 125 5.36 -0.14 1.09
C GLY A 125 6.77 -0.45 1.56
N ALA A 126 7.76 -0.01 0.78
CA ALA A 126 9.17 -0.06 1.16
C ALA A 126 9.74 1.37 1.32
N SER A 127 10.81 1.51 2.09
CA SER A 127 11.52 2.80 2.23
C SER A 127 10.60 3.94 2.67
N ALA A 128 10.74 5.08 1.99
CA ALA A 128 9.82 6.21 1.97
C ALA A 128 8.32 5.85 1.93
N GLY A 129 7.92 4.85 1.14
CA GLY A 129 6.54 4.39 1.07
C GLY A 129 6.12 3.71 2.37
N GLY A 130 6.99 2.84 2.91
CA GLY A 130 6.77 2.16 4.19
C GLY A 130 6.66 3.09 5.39
N LEU A 131 7.46 4.16 5.42
CA LEU A 131 7.34 5.21 6.46
C LEU A 131 5.97 5.91 6.39
N ASN A 132 5.50 6.27 5.20
CA ASN A 132 4.16 6.86 5.04
C ASN A 132 3.05 5.87 5.40
N SER A 133 3.20 4.57 5.13
CA SER A 133 2.28 3.51 5.60
C SER A 133 2.14 3.53 7.12
N VAL A 134 3.26 3.57 7.85
CA VAL A 134 3.25 3.57 9.32
C VAL A 134 2.61 4.84 9.87
N VAL A 135 2.95 6.01 9.34
CA VAL A 135 2.35 7.28 9.79
C VAL A 135 0.85 7.30 9.52
N HIS A 136 0.41 6.90 8.32
CA HIS A 136 -0.99 6.84 7.97
C HIS A 136 -1.76 5.85 8.85
N ALA A 137 -1.19 4.68 9.15
CA ALA A 137 -1.81 3.71 10.06
C ALA A 137 -2.02 4.30 11.46
N VAL A 138 -1.01 4.96 12.02
CA VAL A 138 -1.09 5.59 13.34
C VAL A 138 -2.12 6.73 13.34
N ALA A 139 -2.15 7.58 12.30
CA ALA A 139 -3.16 8.64 12.18
C ALA A 139 -4.58 8.08 12.10
N GLN A 140 -4.78 7.00 11.33
CA GLN A 140 -6.07 6.32 11.24
C GLN A 140 -6.51 5.75 12.58
N ARG A 141 -5.59 5.12 13.33
CA ARG A 141 -5.86 4.55 14.66
C ARG A 141 -5.99 5.60 15.77
N ALA A 142 -5.47 6.80 15.54
CA ALA A 142 -5.61 7.94 16.43
C ALA A 142 -6.88 8.79 16.16
N GLY A 143 -7.50 8.64 14.98
CA GLY A 143 -8.60 9.49 14.53
C GLY A 143 -8.16 10.91 14.15
N THR A 144 -6.88 11.11 13.86
CA THR A 144 -6.26 12.40 13.54
C THR A 144 -6.09 12.57 12.03
N GLY A 145 -5.85 13.81 11.59
CA GLY A 145 -5.55 14.11 10.19
C GLY A 145 -4.04 14.12 9.90
N LEU A 146 -3.67 14.08 8.62
CA LEU A 146 -2.27 14.08 8.17
C LEU A 146 -1.70 15.48 7.86
N GLY A 147 -2.45 16.56 8.11
CA GLY A 147 -1.99 17.92 7.77
C GLY A 147 -0.67 18.32 8.47
N ALA A 148 -0.44 17.84 9.69
CA ALA A 148 0.82 18.08 10.43
C ALA A 148 2.04 17.35 9.82
N LEU A 149 1.81 16.29 9.04
CA LEU A 149 2.88 15.50 8.42
C LEU A 149 3.69 16.34 7.42
N GLY A 150 3.05 17.25 6.68
CA GLY A 150 3.72 18.13 5.74
C GLY A 150 4.74 19.05 6.43
N LEU A 151 4.36 19.65 7.56
CA LEU A 151 5.27 20.48 8.38
C LEU A 151 6.44 19.68 8.94
N LEU A 152 6.17 18.45 9.41
CA LEU A 152 7.19 17.59 9.99
C LEU A 152 8.20 17.12 8.92
N TRP A 153 7.76 16.83 7.70
CA TRP A 153 8.64 16.61 6.56
C TRP A 153 9.44 17.86 6.18
N GLN A 154 8.80 19.04 6.16
CA GLN A 154 9.47 20.31 5.87
C GLN A 154 10.59 20.61 6.87
N GLU A 155 10.40 20.32 8.16
CA GLU A 155 11.35 20.67 9.22
C GLU A 155 12.46 19.63 9.48
N HIS A 156 12.13 18.34 9.45
CA HIS A 156 13.01 17.28 9.95
C HIS A 156 13.77 16.53 8.85
N ALA A 157 13.33 16.59 7.59
CA ALA A 157 13.98 15.89 6.48
C ALA A 157 15.06 16.70 5.76
N ALA A 158 15.56 17.78 6.38
CA ALA A 158 16.66 18.54 5.81
C ALA A 158 17.96 17.73 5.80
N LEU A 159 18.62 17.63 4.65
CA LEU A 159 19.85 16.83 4.50
C LEU A 159 20.94 17.23 5.50
N GLY A 160 21.08 18.52 5.79
CA GLY A 160 22.05 19.03 6.77
C GLY A 160 21.83 18.54 8.20
N ARG A 161 20.61 18.12 8.57
CA ARG A 161 20.29 17.53 9.88
C ARG A 161 20.48 16.01 9.88
N LEU A 162 20.20 15.37 8.74
CA LEU A 162 20.40 13.93 8.55
C LEU A 162 21.89 13.56 8.51
N LEU A 163 22.75 14.42 7.96
CA LEU A 163 24.21 14.20 7.91
C LEU A 163 24.80 13.95 9.29
N ARG A 164 25.80 13.06 9.36
CA ARG A 164 26.56 12.82 10.59
C ARG A 164 27.28 14.08 11.06
N PRO A 165 27.40 14.30 12.40
CA PRO A 165 28.14 15.42 12.94
C PRO A 165 29.60 15.36 12.52
N LEU A 166 30.26 16.52 12.43
CA LEU A 166 31.69 16.61 12.15
C LEU A 166 32.50 15.91 13.25
N GLY A 167 33.57 15.21 12.87
CA GLY A 167 34.40 14.45 13.81
C GLY A 167 35.59 13.80 13.12
N ARG A 168 36.40 13.06 13.87
CA ARG A 168 37.56 12.31 13.33
C ARG A 168 37.36 10.80 13.34
N ALA A 169 36.35 10.27 14.04
CA ALA A 169 36.09 8.84 14.06
C ALA A 169 35.53 8.36 12.71
N PRO A 170 35.89 7.14 12.25
CA PRO A 170 35.27 6.52 11.09
C PRO A 170 33.76 6.34 11.33
N VAL A 171 32.99 6.29 10.25
CA VAL A 171 31.53 6.17 10.29
C VAL A 171 31.05 5.18 9.23
N ASP A 172 29.95 4.47 9.50
CA ASP A 172 29.45 3.43 8.59
C ASP A 172 28.60 3.98 7.44
N SER A 173 28.16 5.24 7.54
CA SER A 173 27.19 5.86 6.63
C SER A 173 27.33 7.39 6.59
N LEU A 174 26.73 8.04 5.58
CA LEU A 174 26.70 9.50 5.48
C LEU A 174 25.67 10.14 6.41
N LEU A 175 24.50 9.51 6.54
CA LEU A 175 23.33 9.97 7.28
C LEU A 175 23.14 9.16 8.57
N GLN A 176 22.39 9.73 9.52
CA GLN A 176 22.14 9.15 10.84
C GLN A 176 20.77 8.45 10.89
N GLY A 177 20.77 7.12 10.81
CA GLY A 177 19.56 6.30 10.92
C GLY A 177 19.12 6.14 12.37
N ASP A 178 19.92 5.42 13.18
CA ASP A 178 19.57 5.08 14.57
C ASP A 178 19.64 6.28 15.51
N ALA A 179 20.62 7.17 15.30
CA ALA A 179 20.88 8.29 16.19
C ALA A 179 19.98 9.51 15.94
N TYR A 180 19.34 9.60 14.76
CA TYR A 180 18.52 10.75 14.39
C TYR A 180 17.17 10.36 13.79
N LEU A 181 17.16 9.62 12.67
CA LEU A 181 15.91 9.29 11.96
C LEU A 181 14.93 8.55 12.86
N TRP A 182 15.35 7.47 13.53
CA TRP A 182 14.45 6.68 14.38
C TRP A 182 13.82 7.47 15.54
N PRO A 183 14.58 8.21 16.38
CA PRO A 183 14.00 9.08 17.40
C PRO A 183 12.99 10.08 16.84
N ARG A 184 13.26 10.69 15.67
CA ARG A 184 12.35 11.66 15.05
C ARG A 184 11.08 11.03 14.49
N VAL A 185 11.19 9.83 13.91
CA VAL A 185 10.01 9.06 13.49
C VAL A 185 9.18 8.67 14.71
N HIS A 186 9.81 8.21 15.80
CA HIS A 186 9.10 7.88 17.04
C HIS A 186 8.37 9.09 17.64
N GLU A 187 9.04 10.24 17.74
CA GLU A 187 8.43 11.50 18.17
C GLU A 187 7.26 11.92 17.27
N LEU A 188 7.42 11.77 15.95
CA LEU A 188 6.34 12.01 14.97
C LEU A 188 5.13 11.09 15.24
N LEU A 189 5.34 9.79 15.40
CA LEU A 189 4.24 8.86 15.65
C LEU A 189 3.55 9.15 17.00
N ALA A 190 4.33 9.48 18.03
CA ALA A 190 3.80 9.89 19.32
C ALA A 190 2.99 11.19 19.23
N ALA A 191 3.46 12.18 18.47
CA ALA A 191 2.76 13.44 18.23
C ALA A 191 1.47 13.24 17.44
N VAL A 192 1.49 12.44 16.38
CA VAL A 192 0.30 12.11 15.57
C VAL A 192 -0.74 11.34 16.38
N HIS A 193 -0.29 10.39 17.21
CA HIS A 193 -1.19 9.63 18.09
C HIS A 193 -1.76 10.49 19.23
N GLY A 194 -0.94 11.39 19.77
CA GLY A 194 -1.30 12.27 20.90
C GLY A 194 -2.00 13.57 20.51
N ASP A 195 -2.14 13.91 19.22
CA ASP A 195 -2.70 15.18 18.78
C ASP A 195 -4.13 15.37 19.36
N PRO A 196 -4.42 16.48 20.05
CA PRO A 196 -5.77 16.74 20.57
C PRO A 196 -6.82 16.89 19.46
N ARG A 197 -6.42 17.26 18.23
CA ARG A 197 -7.30 17.41 17.06
C ARG A 197 -7.61 16.05 16.44
N HIS A 198 -8.59 15.36 17.01
CA HIS A 198 -9.04 14.05 16.58
C HIS A 198 -10.57 13.99 16.54
N HIS A 199 -11.12 13.10 15.71
CA HIS A 199 -12.54 12.79 15.70
C HIS A 199 -12.74 11.32 16.11
N PRO A 200 -13.55 11.02 17.14
CA PRO A 200 -13.75 9.64 17.61
C PRO A 200 -14.26 8.67 16.52
N ASP A 201 -15.19 9.11 15.67
CA ASP A 201 -15.70 8.31 14.54
C ASP A 201 -14.74 8.20 13.33
N LEU A 202 -13.53 8.78 13.42
CA LEU A 202 -12.43 8.56 12.47
C LEU A 202 -11.42 7.52 12.95
N VAL A 203 -11.56 6.99 14.18
CA VAL A 203 -10.70 5.91 14.65
C VAL A 203 -11.00 4.66 13.83
N ALA A 204 -10.05 4.23 13.00
CA ALA A 204 -10.23 3.06 12.15
C ALA A 204 -10.32 1.79 13.00
N GLU A 205 -11.35 0.98 12.76
CA GLU A 205 -11.54 -0.30 13.45
C GLU A 205 -10.36 -1.25 13.19
N HIS A 206 -9.94 -1.32 11.93
CA HIS A 206 -8.94 -2.27 11.47
C HIS A 206 -7.94 -1.64 10.48
N VAL A 207 -6.65 -1.77 10.76
CA VAL A 207 -5.54 -1.36 9.87
C VAL A 207 -4.40 -2.37 9.97
N SER A 208 -3.77 -2.72 8.87
CA SER A 208 -2.48 -3.43 8.87
C SER A 208 -1.44 -2.70 8.02
N VAL A 209 -0.18 -2.94 8.36
CA VAL A 209 0.97 -2.38 7.68
C VAL A 209 1.93 -3.51 7.32
N ASP A 210 2.24 -3.63 6.04
CA ASP A 210 3.22 -4.57 5.51
C ASP A 210 4.40 -3.80 4.91
N LEU A 211 5.58 -4.00 5.47
CA LEU A 211 6.81 -3.33 5.05
C LEU A 211 7.78 -4.33 4.42
N SER A 212 8.38 -3.97 3.30
CA SER A 212 9.47 -4.77 2.71
C SER A 212 10.82 -4.34 3.26
N ALA A 213 11.71 -5.30 3.43
CA ALA A 213 13.05 -5.05 3.95
C ALA A 213 14.05 -6.00 3.30
N THR A 214 15.33 -5.66 3.37
CA THR A 214 16.38 -6.47 2.79
C THR A 214 17.37 -6.93 3.86
N VAL A 215 17.57 -8.24 4.01
CA VAL A 215 18.53 -8.81 4.97
C VAL A 215 19.88 -8.97 4.29
N LEU A 216 20.95 -8.43 4.89
CA LEU A 216 22.30 -8.45 4.33
C LEU A 216 23.14 -9.65 4.76
N ASP A 217 22.81 -10.24 5.91
CA ASP A 217 23.59 -11.34 6.47
C ASP A 217 23.38 -12.58 5.59
N SER A 218 24.43 -13.02 4.89
CA SER A 218 24.41 -14.27 4.12
C SER A 218 24.55 -15.46 5.08
N ASP A 219 23.39 -15.93 5.51
CA ASP A 219 22.96 -17.15 6.20
C ASP A 219 23.79 -17.73 7.37
N PRO A 220 23.12 -17.90 8.52
CA PRO A 220 22.70 -19.25 8.92
C PRO A 220 21.20 -19.39 9.27
N SER A 221 20.32 -18.50 8.78
CA SER A 221 18.89 -18.54 9.04
C SER A 221 18.12 -19.52 8.14
N GLY A 222 17.33 -20.43 8.70
CA GLY A 222 16.45 -21.32 7.92
C GLY A 222 15.40 -20.64 7.00
N HIS A 223 15.31 -19.32 6.99
CA HIS A 223 14.38 -18.57 6.14
C HIS A 223 14.92 -18.44 4.70
N SER A 224 14.33 -19.16 3.73
CA SER A 224 14.63 -19.04 2.28
C SER A 224 14.72 -17.58 1.82
N GLY A 225 13.70 -16.77 2.15
CA GLY A 225 13.70 -15.34 1.87
C GLY A 225 14.89 -14.59 2.47
N ALA A 226 15.30 -14.81 3.72
CA ALA A 226 16.47 -14.12 4.29
C ALA A 226 17.79 -14.60 3.67
N ALA A 227 17.89 -15.88 3.32
CA ALA A 227 19.02 -16.43 2.57
C ALA A 227 19.12 -15.84 1.14
N GLU A 228 18.00 -15.35 0.61
CA GLU A 228 17.88 -14.57 -0.64
C GLU A 228 17.93 -13.04 -0.41
N GLY A 229 18.07 -12.61 0.84
CA GLY A 229 18.10 -11.20 1.23
C GLY A 229 16.75 -10.50 1.31
N ARG A 230 15.62 -11.21 1.19
CA ARG A 230 14.26 -10.71 1.46
C ARG A 230 13.95 -10.74 2.97
N GLY A 231 13.30 -9.69 3.44
CA GLY A 231 12.72 -9.59 4.78
C GLY A 231 11.39 -8.84 4.72
N GLY A 232 10.65 -8.87 5.82
CA GLY A 232 9.41 -8.13 5.92
C GLY A 232 9.05 -7.79 7.35
N PHE A 233 8.28 -6.72 7.50
CA PHE A 233 7.60 -6.41 8.74
C PHE A 233 6.09 -6.45 8.56
N HIS A 234 5.38 -6.95 9.56
CA HIS A 234 3.91 -6.96 9.59
C HIS A 234 3.43 -6.40 10.93
N PHE A 235 2.55 -5.42 10.85
CA PHE A 235 1.82 -4.89 11.99
C PHE A 235 0.33 -4.94 11.72
N SER A 236 -0.47 -5.25 12.72
CA SER A 236 -1.93 -5.30 12.58
C SER A 236 -2.63 -4.78 13.82
N SER A 237 -3.74 -4.07 13.62
CA SER A 237 -4.69 -3.80 14.70
C SER A 237 -5.28 -5.12 15.23
N PRO A 238 -5.62 -5.23 16.53
CA PRO A 238 -6.36 -6.36 17.06
C PRO A 238 -7.63 -6.66 16.26
N GLU A 239 -7.89 -7.95 15.98
CA GLU A 239 -9.11 -8.43 15.29
C GLU A 239 -10.06 -9.11 16.29
N PRO A 240 -11.39 -9.09 16.06
CA PRO A 240 -12.35 -9.82 16.87
C PRO A 240 -12.05 -11.32 16.83
N GLY A 241 -11.97 -11.97 17.99
CA GLY A 241 -11.67 -13.40 18.11
C GLY A 241 -10.19 -13.79 18.09
N ARG A 242 -9.26 -12.83 17.99
CA ARG A 242 -7.82 -13.11 18.23
C ARG A 242 -7.53 -13.27 19.74
N PRO A 243 -6.57 -14.14 20.11
CA PRO A 243 -6.18 -14.32 21.51
C PRO A 243 -5.54 -13.05 22.10
N ALA A 244 -5.83 -12.77 23.36
CA ALA A 244 -5.14 -11.78 24.18
C ALA A 244 -4.15 -12.54 25.09
N PRO A 245 -2.86 -12.15 25.15
CA PRO A 245 -2.35 -10.78 25.03
C PRO A 245 -1.79 -10.37 23.65
N PRO A 246 -1.56 -9.06 23.42
CA PRO A 246 -0.92 -8.54 22.20
C PRO A 246 0.48 -9.14 22.01
N LEU A 247 0.76 -9.58 20.79
CA LEU A 247 2.02 -10.21 20.41
C LEU A 247 3.17 -9.20 20.19
N GLY A 248 2.94 -7.90 20.33
CA GLY A 248 3.97 -6.88 20.09
C GLY A 248 4.16 -6.48 18.62
N ASN A 249 3.19 -6.83 17.75
CA ASN A 249 3.04 -6.33 16.39
C ASN A 249 1.74 -5.52 16.21
N ASP A 250 1.23 -4.96 17.30
CA ASP A 250 -0.02 -4.21 17.34
C ASP A 250 0.12 -2.77 16.84
N ILE A 251 -0.95 -2.25 16.25
CA ILE A 251 -1.09 -0.81 15.95
C ILE A 251 -2.07 -0.22 16.98
N PRO A 252 -1.57 0.54 17.97
CA PRO A 252 -2.39 0.99 19.09
C PRO A 252 -3.48 1.95 18.60
N ALA A 253 -4.71 1.77 19.10
CA ALA A 253 -5.78 2.75 18.94
C ALA A 253 -5.68 3.82 20.02
N ARG A 254 -6.18 5.02 19.70
CA ARG A 254 -6.55 5.97 20.73
C ARG A 254 -7.63 5.34 21.62
N PRO A 255 -7.51 5.40 22.95
CA PRO A 255 -8.56 4.96 23.85
C PRO A 255 -9.87 5.65 23.45
N ALA A 256 -10.91 4.88 23.14
CA ALA A 256 -12.19 5.44 22.77
C ALA A 256 -12.68 6.32 23.93
N ALA A 257 -12.97 7.59 23.65
CA ALA A 257 -13.69 8.49 24.56
C ALA A 257 -15.17 8.06 24.73
N ALA A 258 -15.43 6.76 24.82
CA ALA A 258 -16.74 6.18 25.06
C ALA A 258 -16.96 6.10 26.58
N GLY A 259 -17.33 7.22 27.18
CA GLY A 259 -18.15 7.27 28.40
C GLY A 259 -17.59 6.71 29.72
N LYS A 260 -16.37 6.18 29.77
CA LYS A 260 -15.69 5.85 31.04
C LYS A 260 -14.33 6.54 31.09
N PRO A 261 -14.15 7.57 31.93
CA PRO A 261 -12.87 8.21 32.18
C PRO A 261 -12.07 7.32 33.14
N SER A 262 -11.72 6.10 32.74
CA SER A 262 -10.64 5.41 33.43
C SER A 262 -9.34 6.05 32.92
N PRO A 263 -8.54 6.71 33.76
CA PRO A 263 -7.22 7.16 33.35
C PRO A 263 -6.46 5.94 32.84
N GLU A 264 -5.78 6.11 31.71
CA GLU A 264 -4.94 5.07 31.16
C GLU A 264 -3.97 4.56 32.23
N THR A 265 -3.90 3.24 32.37
CA THR A 265 -2.96 2.63 33.31
C THR A 265 -1.52 2.84 32.84
N PRO A 266 -0.53 2.95 33.75
CA PRO A 266 0.88 3.04 33.37
C PRO A 266 1.34 1.89 32.44
N GLU A 267 0.72 0.71 32.57
CA GLU A 267 0.98 -0.46 31.73
C GLU A 267 0.49 -0.26 30.29
N GLU A 268 -0.75 0.22 30.09
CA GLU A 268 -1.29 0.56 28.76
C GLU A 268 -0.47 1.66 28.08
N ALA A 269 -0.09 2.69 28.85
CA ALA A 269 0.74 3.77 28.34
C ALA A 269 2.12 3.28 27.91
N GLY A 270 2.74 2.41 28.72
CA GLY A 270 4.00 1.75 28.41
C GLY A 270 3.91 0.84 27.19
N HIS A 271 2.84 0.06 27.08
CA HIS A 271 2.57 -0.80 25.93
C HIS A 271 2.45 0.02 24.64
N ARG A 272 1.64 1.09 24.64
CA ARG A 272 1.51 1.98 23.49
C ARG A 272 2.85 2.58 23.08
N ALA A 273 3.63 3.10 24.02
CA ALA A 273 4.94 3.67 23.73
C ALA A 273 5.87 2.63 23.08
N ALA A 274 5.86 1.38 23.58
CA ALA A 274 6.62 0.28 22.98
C ALA A 274 6.14 -0.06 21.56
N SER A 275 4.83 -0.12 21.31
CA SER A 275 4.29 -0.38 19.97
C SER A 275 4.63 0.72 18.97
N LEU A 276 4.53 2.00 19.36
CA LEU A 276 4.97 3.12 18.52
C LEU A 276 6.48 3.09 18.27
N ALA A 277 7.30 2.70 19.25
CA ALA A 277 8.74 2.56 19.08
C ALA A 277 9.12 1.43 18.10
N ARG A 278 8.40 0.30 18.13
CA ARG A 278 8.57 -0.81 17.17
C ARG A 278 8.19 -0.39 15.76
N LEU A 279 7.04 0.26 15.58
CA LEU A 279 6.58 0.81 14.31
C LEU A 279 7.60 1.81 13.73
N ALA A 280 8.10 2.73 14.56
CA ALA A 280 9.11 3.70 14.17
C ALA A 280 10.43 3.04 13.77
N TYR A 281 10.85 1.99 14.49
CA TYR A 281 12.09 1.28 14.17
C TYR A 281 11.97 0.48 12.88
N ALA A 282 10.83 -0.17 12.64
CA ALA A 282 10.56 -0.87 11.38
C ALA A 282 10.53 0.11 10.19
N ALA A 283 9.91 1.29 10.34
CA ALA A 283 9.92 2.36 9.34
C ALA A 283 11.33 2.88 9.04
N ARG A 284 12.19 3.05 10.07
CA ARG A 284 13.61 3.34 9.89
C ARG A 284 14.34 2.20 9.18
N ALA A 285 14.08 0.96 9.57
CA ALA A 285 14.77 -0.21 9.03
C ALA A 285 14.52 -0.38 7.52
N THR A 286 13.25 -0.30 7.08
CA THR A 286 12.90 -0.31 5.65
C THR A 286 13.43 0.89 4.87
N SER A 287 13.79 2.00 5.53
CA SER A 287 14.35 3.22 4.91
C SER A 287 15.88 3.27 4.90
N SER A 288 16.56 2.15 5.19
CA SER A 288 18.01 2.08 5.35
C SER A 288 18.74 1.99 4.01
N PHE A 289 18.65 3.06 3.20
CA PHE A 289 19.20 3.08 1.84
C PHE A 289 20.74 2.88 1.86
N PRO A 290 21.27 1.86 1.16
CA PRO A 290 22.69 1.55 1.18
C PRO A 290 23.59 2.74 0.83
N GLY A 291 24.61 2.98 1.66
CA GLY A 291 25.55 4.10 1.51
C GLY A 291 25.04 5.45 2.04
N ALA A 292 23.72 5.66 2.10
CA ALA A 292 23.15 6.84 2.72
C ALA A 292 22.97 6.64 4.23
N PHE A 293 22.21 5.63 4.64
CA PHE A 293 21.99 5.26 6.05
C PHE A 293 22.73 3.97 6.40
N GLU A 294 23.11 3.82 7.66
CA GLU A 294 23.71 2.57 8.16
C GLU A 294 22.65 1.45 8.20
N PRO A 295 23.04 0.18 7.94
CA PRO A 295 22.12 -0.95 8.10
C PRO A 295 21.50 -0.97 9.50
N ALA A 296 20.19 -1.17 9.58
CA ALA A 296 19.49 -1.34 10.84
C ALA A 296 19.89 -2.67 11.49
N ALA A 297 19.99 -2.69 12.82
CA ALA A 297 20.19 -3.91 13.59
C ALA A 297 18.82 -4.36 14.11
N VAL A 298 18.24 -5.40 13.50
CA VAL A 298 16.90 -5.87 13.85
C VAL A 298 17.02 -7.11 14.72
N TRP A 299 16.47 -7.04 15.95
CA TRP A 299 16.44 -8.19 16.86
C TRP A 299 15.09 -8.89 16.76
N SER A 300 15.13 -10.19 16.47
CA SER A 300 13.95 -11.04 16.38
C SER A 300 13.64 -11.76 17.70
N ALA A 301 14.13 -11.24 18.82
CA ALA A 301 13.89 -11.75 20.16
C ALA A 301 14.04 -10.67 21.24
N PRO A 302 13.39 -10.83 22.42
CA PRO A 302 13.52 -9.91 23.54
C PRO A 302 14.98 -9.78 24.00
N THR A 303 15.62 -8.67 23.65
CA THR A 303 17.05 -8.44 23.92
C THR A 303 17.23 -7.20 24.78
N ALA A 304 17.83 -7.38 25.97
CA ALA A 304 18.11 -6.27 26.87
C ALA A 304 19.10 -5.26 26.26
N GLY A 305 18.97 -3.99 26.63
CA GLY A 305 19.90 -2.93 26.26
C GLY A 305 19.20 -1.70 25.71
N ARG A 306 20.03 -0.75 25.26
CA ARG A 306 19.57 0.49 24.62
C ARG A 306 20.14 0.63 23.22
N LEU A 307 19.39 1.29 22.34
CA LEU A 307 19.82 1.77 21.03
C LEU A 307 19.41 3.24 20.94
N GLY A 308 20.29 4.13 20.50
CA GLY A 308 19.96 5.56 20.35
C GLY A 308 19.42 6.25 21.63
N GLY A 309 19.70 5.71 22.82
CA GLY A 309 19.16 6.18 24.10
C GLY A 309 17.81 5.56 24.53
N PHE A 310 17.13 4.83 23.64
CA PHE A 310 15.85 4.15 23.89
C PHE A 310 16.06 2.67 24.23
N PRO A 311 15.12 2.02 24.94
CA PRO A 311 15.08 0.56 25.03
C PRO A 311 15.11 -0.05 23.63
N ARG A 312 15.84 -1.15 23.46
CA ARG A 312 15.87 -1.86 22.17
C ARG A 312 14.46 -2.36 21.82
N PRO A 313 13.94 -2.06 20.62
CA PRO A 313 12.63 -2.56 20.20
C PRO A 313 12.74 -4.06 19.93
N ASP A 314 11.89 -4.83 20.60
CA ASP A 314 11.68 -6.25 20.29
C ASP A 314 10.76 -6.37 19.07
N LEU A 315 11.30 -6.92 17.97
CA LEU A 315 10.59 -7.12 16.72
C LEU A 315 10.33 -8.60 16.42
N SER A 316 10.45 -9.48 17.42
CA SER A 316 10.18 -10.93 17.29
C SER A 316 8.88 -11.25 16.56
N HIS A 317 7.77 -10.60 16.89
CA HIS A 317 6.48 -10.87 16.25
C HIS A 317 6.18 -10.00 15.04
N ALA A 318 6.99 -8.97 14.81
CA ALA A 318 6.79 -8.03 13.73
C ALA A 318 7.72 -8.28 12.53
N PHE A 319 8.82 -9.02 12.69
CA PHE A 319 9.82 -9.28 11.65
C PHE A 319 9.78 -10.73 11.18
N SER A 320 10.00 -10.95 9.88
CA SER A 320 9.82 -12.27 9.26
C SER A 320 10.92 -13.30 9.54
N ALA A 321 12.13 -12.86 9.89
CA ALA A 321 13.28 -13.76 10.04
C ALA A 321 13.65 -13.99 11.52
N HIS A 322 14.06 -15.23 11.84
CA HIS A 322 14.47 -15.70 13.16
C HIS A 322 15.75 -16.54 13.04
N ARG A 323 16.65 -16.50 14.03
CA ARG A 323 17.93 -17.25 14.04
C ARG A 323 18.36 -17.66 15.45
N ASP A 324 19.14 -18.72 15.61
CA ASP A 324 19.87 -19.09 16.84
C ASP A 324 21.35 -18.63 16.78
N PRO A 325 21.90 -17.96 17.81
CA PRO A 325 21.24 -17.44 19.01
C PRO A 325 20.31 -16.27 18.72
N GLU A 326 19.12 -16.34 19.31
CA GLU A 326 17.98 -15.41 19.16
C GLU A 326 18.33 -13.93 19.44
N GLN A 327 19.41 -13.69 20.18
CA GLN A 327 19.86 -12.36 20.60
C GLN A 327 20.72 -11.64 19.55
N LEU A 328 21.12 -12.31 18.47
CA LEU A 328 21.92 -11.69 17.42
C LEU A 328 21.05 -10.82 16.49
N PRO A 329 21.48 -9.59 16.17
CA PRO A 329 20.74 -8.75 15.24
C PRO A 329 20.91 -9.23 13.80
N PHE A 330 19.83 -9.11 13.03
CA PHE A 330 19.84 -9.11 11.58
C PHE A 330 20.30 -7.75 11.07
N ARG A 331 21.23 -7.72 10.11
CA ARG A 331 21.56 -6.47 9.38
C ARG A 331 20.57 -6.26 8.26
N VAL A 332 19.77 -5.21 8.38
CA VAL A 332 18.67 -4.92 7.45
C VAL A 332 18.92 -3.60 6.72
N VAL A 333 18.74 -3.61 5.41
CA VAL A 333 18.73 -2.44 4.53
C VAL A 333 17.38 -2.25 3.86
N ASP A 334 17.28 -1.19 3.07
CA ASP A 334 16.07 -0.78 2.37
C ASP A 334 15.44 -1.90 1.53
N GLY A 335 14.12 -2.10 1.68
CA GLY A 335 13.36 -3.10 0.94
C GLY A 335 13.32 -2.85 -0.57
N GLY A 336 13.47 -1.60 -1.02
CA GLY A 336 13.56 -1.16 -2.41
C GLY A 336 14.70 -1.78 -3.22
N VAL A 337 15.60 -2.52 -2.57
CA VAL A 337 16.66 -3.29 -3.21
C VAL A 337 16.12 -4.54 -3.92
N PHE A 338 15.22 -5.28 -3.27
CA PHE A 338 14.65 -6.54 -3.79
C PHE A 338 13.15 -6.44 -4.06
N ASP A 339 12.42 -5.88 -3.12
CA ASP A 339 10.97 -5.79 -3.17
C ASP A 339 10.56 -4.36 -2.80
N ASN A 340 10.47 -3.52 -3.83
CA ASN A 340 10.15 -2.12 -3.62
C ASN A 340 8.70 -1.94 -3.12
N ILE A 341 7.82 -2.93 -3.33
CA ILE A 341 6.41 -2.89 -2.93
C ILE A 341 5.85 -4.32 -2.82
N PRO A 342 5.43 -4.77 -1.62
CA PRO A 342 4.94 -6.13 -1.42
C PRO A 342 3.47 -6.28 -1.86
N ILE A 343 3.17 -6.10 -3.15
CA ILE A 343 1.80 -6.19 -3.70
C ILE A 343 1.19 -7.56 -3.40
N ASP A 344 1.94 -8.64 -3.58
CA ASP A 344 1.45 -10.00 -3.34
C ASP A 344 1.00 -10.21 -1.89
N ARG A 345 1.73 -9.61 -0.93
CA ARG A 345 1.35 -9.65 0.49
C ARG A 345 0.09 -8.83 0.73
N ALA A 346 -0.03 -7.66 0.11
CA ALA A 346 -1.21 -6.82 0.21
C ALA A 346 -2.46 -7.52 -0.37
N VAL A 347 -2.34 -8.21 -1.50
CA VAL A 347 -3.41 -9.00 -2.12
C VAL A 347 -3.77 -10.22 -1.26
N ALA A 348 -2.78 -10.94 -0.74
CA ALA A 348 -3.00 -12.06 0.17
C ALA A 348 -3.70 -11.62 1.48
N ALA A 349 -3.29 -10.48 2.04
CA ALA A 349 -3.92 -9.89 3.23
C ALA A 349 -5.36 -9.41 2.94
N ALA A 350 -5.62 -8.85 1.75
CA ALA A 350 -6.98 -8.52 1.31
C ALA A 350 -7.91 -9.74 1.27
N GLY A 351 -7.31 -10.91 0.96
CA GLY A 351 -7.84 -12.28 1.05
C GLY A 351 -8.64 -12.59 2.31
N THR A 352 -8.11 -12.21 3.46
CA THR A 352 -8.51 -12.77 4.76
C THR A 352 -9.02 -11.70 5.73
N ARG A 353 -9.04 -10.43 5.30
CA ARG A 353 -9.28 -9.31 6.19
C ARG A 353 -10.76 -9.11 6.49
N THR A 354 -11.07 -9.03 7.79
CA THR A 354 -12.43 -8.87 8.35
C THR A 354 -13.13 -7.61 7.82
N SER A 355 -14.40 -7.76 7.41
CA SER A 355 -15.28 -6.67 6.96
C SER A 355 -16.68 -6.81 7.55
N LEU A 356 -17.04 -6.04 8.58
CA LEU A 356 -18.39 -6.09 9.16
C LEU A 356 -19.49 -5.48 8.26
N ARG A 357 -19.09 -4.87 7.14
CA ARG A 357 -19.96 -4.20 6.16
C ARG A 357 -19.83 -4.83 4.77
N HIS A 358 -20.84 -4.62 3.93
CA HIS A 358 -20.77 -4.96 2.52
C HIS A 358 -19.71 -4.05 1.87
N ALA A 359 -18.58 -4.63 1.51
CA ALA A 359 -17.43 -3.88 1.04
C ALA A 359 -16.88 -4.43 -0.27
N ASP A 360 -16.45 -3.49 -1.11
CA ASP A 360 -15.70 -3.75 -2.33
C ASP A 360 -14.23 -3.39 -2.12
N ARG A 361 -13.35 -4.15 -2.75
CA ARG A 361 -11.91 -4.09 -2.53
C ARG A 361 -11.22 -3.43 -3.72
N CYS A 362 -10.28 -2.55 -3.43
CA CYS A 362 -9.47 -1.88 -4.44
C CYS A 362 -8.00 -1.91 -4.04
N LEU A 363 -7.11 -2.11 -5.01
CA LEU A 363 -5.69 -1.91 -4.86
C LEU A 363 -5.33 -0.58 -5.53
N LEU A 364 -4.89 0.39 -4.73
CA LEU A 364 -4.44 1.69 -5.23
C LEU A 364 -2.92 1.77 -5.10
N TYR A 365 -2.26 1.99 -6.23
CA TYR A 365 -0.81 2.02 -6.34
C TYR A 365 -0.30 3.47 -6.42
N LEU A 366 0.62 3.86 -5.55
CA LEU A 366 1.26 5.18 -5.57
C LEU A 366 2.70 5.07 -6.10
N ASP A 367 2.96 5.67 -7.27
CA ASP A 367 4.28 5.69 -7.89
C ASP A 367 4.75 7.14 -8.17
N PRO A 368 5.67 7.69 -7.35
CA PRO A 368 6.14 9.06 -7.55
C PRO A 368 7.04 9.23 -8.79
N ASP A 369 7.69 8.16 -9.28
CA ASP A 369 8.64 8.23 -10.39
C ASP A 369 8.64 6.90 -11.17
N PRO A 370 7.58 6.64 -11.96
CA PRO A 370 7.48 5.43 -12.75
C PRO A 370 8.64 5.38 -13.76
N PRO A 371 9.32 4.23 -13.93
CA PRO A 371 10.41 4.14 -14.89
C PRO A 371 9.87 4.42 -16.30
N ALA A 372 10.49 5.37 -17.01
CA ALA A 372 10.35 5.42 -18.46
C ALA A 372 10.79 4.05 -19.00
N ALA A 373 10.00 3.44 -19.89
CA ALA A 373 10.23 2.10 -20.41
C ALA A 373 11.62 1.99 -21.10
N ARG A 374 12.66 1.72 -20.32
CA ARG A 374 14.04 1.49 -20.76
C ARG A 374 14.74 0.55 -19.78
N PRO A 375 15.52 -0.42 -20.28
CA PRO A 375 16.39 -1.21 -19.44
C PRO A 375 17.52 -0.32 -18.92
N VAL A 376 17.65 -0.22 -17.60
CA VAL A 376 18.79 0.40 -16.94
C VAL A 376 20.03 -0.44 -17.27
N ARG A 377 20.98 0.12 -18.01
CA ARG A 377 22.31 -0.49 -18.16
C ARG A 377 23.09 -0.25 -16.86
N ALA A 378 23.39 -1.32 -16.15
CA ALA A 378 24.29 -1.28 -15.01
C ALA A 378 25.73 -1.10 -15.52
N GLY A 379 26.31 0.08 -15.29
CA GLY A 379 27.69 0.37 -15.64
C GLY A 379 28.17 1.66 -14.98
N ASP A 380 29.25 1.53 -14.22
CA ASP A 380 30.17 2.55 -13.72
C ASP A 380 29.66 3.56 -12.68
N LEU A 381 29.56 3.08 -11.43
CA LEU A 381 29.71 3.91 -10.23
C LEU A 381 30.91 3.39 -9.43
N ASP A 382 31.98 4.17 -9.40
CA ASP A 382 33.21 3.85 -8.64
C ASP A 382 32.96 4.14 -7.14
N LEU A 383 32.24 3.20 -6.50
CA LEU A 383 31.78 3.33 -5.12
C LEU A 383 32.82 2.77 -4.11
N PRO A 384 32.91 3.34 -2.90
CA PRO A 384 33.79 2.87 -1.82
C PRO A 384 33.66 1.38 -1.51
N ARG A 385 34.70 0.71 -0.98
CA ARG A 385 34.66 -0.75 -0.73
C ARG A 385 33.46 -1.23 0.08
N LEU A 386 33.04 -0.58 1.17
CA LEU A 386 31.86 -1.01 1.96
C LEU A 386 30.57 -0.90 1.13
N VAL A 387 30.40 0.20 0.40
CA VAL A 387 29.27 0.39 -0.52
C VAL A 387 29.37 -0.59 -1.69
N ARG A 388 30.58 -0.91 -2.18
CA ARG A 388 30.85 -1.90 -3.22
C ARG A 388 30.65 -3.33 -2.73
N THR A 389 30.95 -3.65 -1.48
CA THR A 389 30.70 -4.97 -0.89
C THR A 389 29.20 -5.11 -0.66
N LEU A 390 28.54 -4.10 -0.10
CA LEU A 390 27.08 -4.07 0.01
C LEU A 390 26.42 -4.15 -1.37
N TRP A 391 26.90 -3.39 -2.35
CA TRP A 391 26.38 -3.40 -3.72
C TRP A 391 26.71 -4.71 -4.45
N ALA A 392 27.89 -5.30 -4.25
CA ALA A 392 28.27 -6.60 -4.78
C ALA A 392 27.44 -7.73 -4.14
N THR A 393 27.18 -7.65 -2.84
CA THR A 393 26.28 -8.55 -2.12
C THR A 393 24.85 -8.38 -2.66
N VAL A 394 24.35 -7.15 -2.79
CA VAL A 394 23.04 -6.83 -3.38
C VAL A 394 22.90 -7.35 -4.81
N THR A 395 23.90 -7.13 -5.67
CA THR A 395 23.89 -7.58 -7.06
C THR A 395 24.03 -9.10 -7.19
N ARG A 396 24.75 -9.77 -6.28
CA ARG A 396 24.80 -11.24 -6.19
C ARG A 396 23.46 -11.81 -5.72
N LEU A 397 22.88 -11.24 -4.67
CA LEU A 397 21.56 -11.61 -4.16
C LEU A 397 20.47 -11.42 -5.25
N ARG A 398 20.51 -10.33 -6.03
CA ARG A 398 19.56 -10.11 -7.16
C ARG A 398 19.69 -11.14 -8.29
N ARG A 399 20.86 -11.77 -8.45
CA ARG A 399 21.04 -12.86 -9.43
C ARG A 399 20.55 -14.20 -8.89
N ARG A 400 20.58 -14.41 -7.58
CA ARG A 400 20.01 -15.60 -6.93
C ARG A 400 18.48 -15.61 -7.05
N GLU A 401 17.87 -14.43 -6.88
CA GLU A 401 16.43 -14.14 -7.04
C GLU A 401 15.82 -14.78 -8.30
N THR A 402 16.44 -14.60 -9.48
CA THR A 402 15.84 -15.06 -10.74
C THR A 402 15.70 -16.59 -10.84
N GLY A 403 16.48 -17.39 -10.11
CA GLY A 403 16.43 -18.85 -10.22
C GLY A 403 15.38 -19.52 -9.33
N GLU A 404 15.40 -19.21 -8.03
CA GLU A 404 14.53 -19.85 -7.03
C GLU A 404 13.08 -19.32 -7.11
N ASP A 405 12.88 -18.03 -7.40
CA ASP A 405 11.54 -17.45 -7.59
C ASP A 405 10.83 -18.03 -8.83
N GLU A 406 11.57 -18.30 -9.91
CA GLU A 406 11.00 -18.97 -11.09
C GLU A 406 10.52 -20.39 -10.74
N VAL A 407 11.30 -21.14 -9.95
CA VAL A 407 10.92 -22.49 -9.49
C VAL A 407 9.71 -22.45 -8.55
N LEU A 408 9.68 -21.50 -7.62
CA LEU A 408 8.57 -21.31 -6.70
C LEU A 408 7.29 -20.86 -7.43
N ALA A 409 7.39 -19.95 -8.40
CA ALA A 409 6.28 -19.52 -9.25
C ALA A 409 5.74 -20.67 -10.10
N LEU A 410 6.62 -21.53 -10.63
CA LEU A 410 6.22 -22.77 -11.32
C LEU A 410 5.51 -23.75 -10.37
N SER A 411 6.00 -23.88 -9.12
CA SER A 411 5.36 -24.70 -8.09
C SER A 411 3.96 -24.18 -7.77
N ASP A 412 3.80 -22.87 -7.53
CA ASP A 412 2.49 -22.26 -7.26
C ASP A 412 1.54 -22.44 -8.44
N ARG A 413 2.02 -22.21 -9.68
CA ARG A 413 1.21 -22.43 -10.89
C ARG A 413 0.79 -23.88 -11.07
N ARG A 414 1.64 -24.84 -10.66
CA ARG A 414 1.29 -26.26 -10.66
C ARG A 414 0.24 -26.55 -9.60
N ASP A 415 0.39 -26.02 -8.39
CA ASP A 415 -0.58 -26.20 -7.31
C ASP A 415 -1.95 -25.61 -7.70
N ASP A 416 -1.99 -24.45 -8.36
CA ASP A 416 -3.21 -23.85 -8.90
C ASP A 416 -3.87 -24.73 -9.98
N ARG A 417 -3.09 -25.35 -10.86
CA ARG A 417 -3.59 -26.33 -11.85
C ARG A 417 -4.14 -27.58 -11.17
N LEU A 418 -3.42 -28.15 -10.20
CA LEU A 418 -3.87 -29.34 -9.47
C LEU A 418 -5.15 -29.07 -8.67
N LEU A 419 -5.27 -27.86 -8.11
CA LEU A 419 -6.50 -27.37 -7.49
C LEU A 419 -7.64 -27.27 -8.50
N ALA A 420 -7.38 -26.74 -9.70
CA ALA A 420 -8.37 -26.67 -10.77
C ALA A 420 -8.81 -28.06 -11.26
N ASP A 421 -7.88 -29.01 -11.41
CA ASP A 421 -8.21 -30.41 -11.76
C ASP A 421 -9.03 -31.07 -10.63
N GLY A 422 -8.67 -30.78 -9.37
CA GLY A 422 -9.42 -31.23 -8.19
C GLY A 422 -10.88 -30.76 -8.16
N ARG A 423 -11.19 -29.63 -8.81
CA ARG A 423 -12.56 -29.09 -8.97
C ARG A 423 -13.39 -29.87 -9.99
N LEU A 424 -12.77 -30.61 -10.92
CA LEU A 424 -13.50 -31.41 -11.91
C LEU A 424 -14.13 -32.67 -11.32
N HIS A 425 -13.51 -33.26 -10.29
CA HIS A 425 -14.04 -34.49 -9.66
C HIS A 425 -15.38 -34.30 -8.94
N PRO A 426 -15.64 -33.18 -8.23
CA PRO A 426 -16.96 -32.89 -7.68
C PRO A 426 -18.04 -32.53 -8.72
N LEU A 427 -17.69 -32.11 -9.94
CA LEU A 427 -18.68 -31.88 -11.01
C LEU A 427 -19.43 -33.18 -11.40
N ALA A 428 -18.87 -34.35 -11.12
CA ALA A 428 -19.57 -35.62 -11.33
C ALA A 428 -20.75 -35.83 -10.34
N ALA A 429 -20.82 -35.06 -9.24
CA ALA A 429 -21.85 -35.15 -8.20
C ALA A 429 -22.90 -34.03 -8.27
N LEU A 430 -23.12 -33.45 -9.47
CA LEU A 430 -23.87 -32.20 -9.70
C LEU A 430 -25.40 -32.18 -9.46
N PRO A 431 -26.17 -33.27 -9.27
CA PRO A 431 -27.56 -33.10 -8.87
C PRO A 431 -27.61 -32.43 -7.49
N VAL A 432 -28.22 -31.24 -7.36
CA VAL A 432 -28.40 -30.57 -6.07
C VAL A 432 -29.55 -31.22 -5.28
N ALA A 433 -29.41 -32.52 -5.03
CA ALA A 433 -30.29 -33.26 -4.15
C ALA A 433 -29.74 -33.21 -2.72
N TRP A 434 -30.63 -33.07 -1.74
CA TRP A 434 -30.29 -32.95 -0.32
C TRP A 434 -30.63 -34.21 0.48
N ASP A 435 -30.93 -35.32 -0.19
CA ASP A 435 -31.08 -36.61 0.45
C ASP A 435 -29.75 -37.10 1.07
N PRO A 436 -29.79 -38.05 2.02
CA PRO A 436 -28.59 -38.53 2.69
C PRO A 436 -27.51 -39.07 1.75
N ALA A 437 -27.86 -39.74 0.64
CA ALA A 437 -26.89 -40.33 -0.28
C ALA A 437 -26.17 -39.23 -1.09
N ALA A 438 -26.91 -38.26 -1.63
CA ALA A 438 -26.30 -37.13 -2.34
C ALA A 438 -25.42 -36.25 -1.44
N ARG A 439 -25.73 -36.14 -0.14
CA ARG A 439 -24.85 -35.45 0.83
C ARG A 439 -23.56 -36.24 1.07
N GLU A 440 -23.67 -37.55 1.26
CA GLU A 440 -22.52 -38.44 1.43
C GLU A 440 -21.59 -38.39 0.21
N ASP A 441 -22.14 -38.46 -1.01
CA ASP A 441 -21.37 -38.40 -2.26
C ASP A 441 -20.62 -37.07 -2.42
N ARG A 442 -21.27 -35.95 -2.08
CA ARG A 442 -20.63 -34.63 -2.08
C ARG A 442 -19.52 -34.53 -1.03
N ARG A 443 -19.73 -35.06 0.17
CA ARG A 443 -18.68 -35.12 1.21
C ARG A 443 -17.47 -35.93 0.74
N ARG A 444 -17.67 -37.07 0.06
CA ARG A 444 -16.58 -37.84 -0.55
C ARG A 444 -15.84 -37.04 -1.62
N ALA A 445 -16.57 -36.30 -2.46
CA ALA A 445 -15.97 -35.43 -3.47
C ALA A 445 -15.16 -34.29 -2.83
N TYR A 446 -15.65 -33.72 -1.73
CA TYR A 446 -14.95 -32.70 -0.96
C TYR A 446 -13.67 -33.24 -0.31
N VAL A 447 -13.66 -34.48 0.21
CA VAL A 447 -12.43 -35.13 0.69
C VAL A 447 -11.41 -35.21 -0.46
N ARG A 448 -11.80 -35.65 -1.66
CA ARG A 448 -10.88 -35.67 -2.82
C ARG A 448 -10.37 -34.28 -3.21
N TYR A 449 -11.21 -33.26 -3.15
CA TYR A 449 -10.80 -31.87 -3.35
C TYR A 449 -9.77 -31.42 -2.30
N ARG A 450 -10.01 -31.72 -1.01
CA ARG A 450 -9.13 -31.37 0.11
C ARG A 450 -7.74 -31.99 -0.01
N ALA A 451 -7.60 -33.14 -0.67
CA ALA A 451 -6.29 -33.72 -0.96
C ALA A 451 -5.35 -32.74 -1.67
N ARG A 452 -5.87 -31.99 -2.65
CA ARG A 452 -5.10 -31.01 -3.43
C ARG A 452 -4.96 -29.68 -2.71
N ALA A 453 -6.03 -29.24 -2.04
CA ALA A 453 -6.01 -28.00 -1.27
C ALA A 453 -5.04 -28.05 -0.09
N ASP A 454 -5.06 -29.13 0.68
CA ASP A 454 -4.19 -29.29 1.85
C ASP A 454 -2.74 -29.53 1.40
N ALA A 455 -2.52 -30.24 0.29
CA ALA A 455 -1.19 -30.38 -0.30
C ALA A 455 -0.59 -29.04 -0.73
N ALA A 456 -1.36 -28.17 -1.40
CA ALA A 456 -0.93 -26.83 -1.78
C ALA A 456 -0.66 -25.95 -0.54
N LEU A 457 -1.51 -26.07 0.48
CA LEU A 457 -1.38 -25.34 1.74
C LEU A 457 -0.09 -25.72 2.49
N LEU A 458 0.17 -27.01 2.67
CA LEU A 458 1.37 -27.51 3.33
C LEU A 458 2.62 -27.27 2.48
N ALA A 459 2.52 -27.32 1.16
CA ALA A 459 3.63 -26.97 0.28
C ALA A 459 4.07 -25.52 0.46
N ARG A 460 3.11 -24.58 0.51
CA ARG A 460 3.40 -23.16 0.79
C ARG A 460 3.98 -22.96 2.19
N LEU A 461 3.47 -23.68 3.19
CA LEU A 461 4.01 -23.65 4.55
C LEU A 461 5.47 -24.09 4.60
N LEU A 462 5.81 -25.23 3.98
CA LEU A 462 7.16 -25.80 4.03
C LEU A 462 8.17 -25.02 3.19
N THR A 463 7.75 -24.44 2.06
CA THR A 463 8.62 -23.64 1.19
C THR A 463 8.81 -22.21 1.71
N ARG A 464 7.82 -21.66 2.45
CA ARG A 464 7.81 -20.26 2.92
C ARG A 464 7.37 -20.13 4.39
N PRO A 465 7.97 -20.86 5.35
CA PRO A 465 7.49 -20.90 6.74
C PRO A 465 7.52 -19.55 7.46
N ALA A 466 8.51 -18.71 7.15
CA ALA A 466 8.65 -17.36 7.69
C ALA A 466 7.49 -16.41 7.30
N GLN A 467 6.97 -16.54 6.08
CA GLN A 467 5.82 -15.73 5.64
C GLN A 467 4.57 -16.09 6.43
N TRP A 468 4.39 -17.38 6.74
CA TRP A 468 3.34 -17.81 7.65
C TRP A 468 3.55 -17.28 9.08
N GLN A 469 4.77 -17.42 9.64
CA GLN A 469 5.06 -16.93 11.00
C GLN A 469 4.77 -15.44 11.18
N LEU A 470 4.99 -14.64 10.13
CA LEU A 470 4.74 -13.20 10.14
C LEU A 470 3.26 -12.85 10.38
N ALA A 471 2.34 -13.65 9.82
CA ALA A 471 0.89 -13.48 9.98
C ALA A 471 0.28 -14.37 11.08
N SER A 472 1.08 -15.27 11.67
CA SER A 472 0.63 -16.24 12.66
C SER A 472 0.21 -15.58 13.98
N THR A 473 -0.77 -16.18 14.65
CA THR A 473 -1.26 -15.77 15.97
C THR A 473 -0.56 -16.48 17.13
N LEU A 474 0.48 -17.27 16.87
CA LEU A 474 1.17 -18.03 17.91
C LEU A 474 1.94 -17.13 18.89
N PRO A 475 2.09 -17.52 20.17
CA PRO A 475 2.79 -16.74 21.18
C PRO A 475 4.32 -16.80 21.07
N ARG A 476 4.86 -17.68 20.22
CA ARG A 476 6.31 -17.82 20.03
C ARG A 476 6.64 -17.81 18.54
N ARG A 477 7.84 -17.31 18.23
CA ARG A 477 8.45 -17.34 16.90
C ARG A 477 9.74 -18.13 17.00
N ARG A 478 10.05 -18.90 15.97
CA ARG A 478 11.21 -19.80 15.96
C ARG A 478 11.90 -19.73 14.60
N GLU A 479 13.18 -20.05 14.61
CA GLU A 479 13.87 -20.38 13.38
C GLU A 479 13.27 -21.66 12.77
N VAL A 480 12.92 -21.59 11.48
CA VAL A 480 12.32 -22.71 10.74
C VAL A 480 12.95 -22.76 9.35
N HIS A 481 13.38 -23.95 8.94
CA HIS A 481 14.01 -24.20 7.65
C HIS A 481 12.97 -24.34 6.53
N ALA A 482 13.14 -23.55 5.47
CA ALA A 482 12.41 -23.70 4.23
C ALA A 482 12.88 -24.97 3.48
N ARG A 483 11.94 -25.66 2.84
CA ARG A 483 12.17 -26.82 1.99
C ARG A 483 12.20 -26.44 0.52
N ASP A 484 12.98 -27.16 -0.27
CA ASP A 484 12.97 -26.99 -1.72
C ASP A 484 11.65 -27.48 -2.30
N ALA A 485 11.17 -26.80 -3.35
CA ALA A 485 9.90 -27.16 -4.00
C ALA A 485 9.87 -28.61 -4.50
N ALA A 486 11.03 -29.16 -4.89
CA ALA A 486 11.19 -30.54 -5.33
C ALA A 486 11.05 -31.56 -4.19
N GLU A 487 11.50 -31.21 -2.97
CA GLU A 487 11.40 -32.09 -1.79
C GLU A 487 9.97 -32.29 -1.32
N VAL A 488 9.06 -31.37 -1.70
CA VAL A 488 7.64 -31.42 -1.30
C VAL A 488 6.82 -32.36 -2.21
N GLU A 489 7.36 -32.85 -3.33
CA GLU A 489 6.61 -33.73 -4.23
C GLU A 489 6.11 -35.04 -3.59
N PRO A 490 6.93 -35.78 -2.82
CA PRO A 490 6.48 -36.98 -2.12
C PRO A 490 5.33 -36.71 -1.14
N LEU A 491 5.33 -35.55 -0.46
CA LEU A 491 4.22 -35.13 0.41
C LEU A 491 2.91 -35.04 -0.37
N ARG A 492 2.92 -34.45 -1.56
CA ARG A 492 1.73 -34.31 -2.40
C ARG A 492 1.17 -35.67 -2.82
N GLN A 493 2.05 -36.61 -3.17
CA GLN A 493 1.67 -37.97 -3.58
C GLN A 493 1.09 -38.76 -2.41
N GLU A 494 1.69 -38.67 -1.22
CA GLU A 494 1.19 -39.36 -0.05
C GLU A 494 -0.16 -38.81 0.43
N LEU A 495 -0.34 -37.48 0.46
CA LEU A 495 -1.65 -36.87 0.73
C LEU A 495 -2.69 -37.32 -0.27
N ALA A 496 -2.38 -37.32 -1.57
CA ALA A 496 -3.32 -37.79 -2.59
C ALA A 496 -3.75 -39.25 -2.35
N GLY A 497 -2.80 -40.14 -2.03
CA GLY A 497 -3.10 -41.54 -1.73
C GLY A 497 -3.95 -41.74 -0.47
N ARG A 498 -3.62 -41.04 0.62
CA ARG A 498 -4.35 -41.11 1.90
C ARG A 498 -5.78 -40.58 1.76
N TYR A 499 -5.96 -39.42 1.15
CA TYR A 499 -7.29 -38.83 0.96
C TYR A 499 -8.15 -39.63 -0.01
N ASP A 500 -7.56 -40.26 -1.03
CA ASP A 500 -8.29 -41.15 -1.92
C ASP A 500 -8.83 -42.37 -1.17
N ALA A 501 -8.01 -42.99 -0.30
CA ALA A 501 -8.44 -44.08 0.58
C ALA A 501 -9.55 -43.64 1.55
N LEU A 502 -9.42 -42.47 2.18
CA LEU A 502 -10.45 -41.90 3.05
C LEU A 502 -11.77 -41.65 2.30
N SER A 503 -11.69 -41.18 1.05
CA SER A 503 -12.89 -40.92 0.22
C SER A 503 -13.65 -42.19 -0.17
N ARG A 504 -12.97 -43.35 -0.18
CA ARG A 504 -13.55 -44.68 -0.46
C ARG A 504 -14.02 -45.41 0.81
N GLY A 505 -13.47 -45.06 1.98
CA GLY A 505 -13.79 -45.66 3.27
C GLY A 505 -15.02 -45.05 3.99
N PRO A 506 -15.29 -45.46 5.23
CA PRO A 506 -16.35 -44.86 6.06
C PRO A 506 -15.99 -43.42 6.44
N LEU A 507 -16.86 -42.44 6.13
CA LEU A 507 -16.62 -41.04 6.49
C LEU A 507 -16.74 -40.75 7.99
N THR A 508 -17.20 -41.71 8.79
CA THR A 508 -17.22 -41.67 10.26
C THR A 508 -15.88 -42.03 10.89
N ALA A 509 -14.89 -42.47 10.09
CA ALA A 509 -13.54 -42.71 10.60
C ALA A 509 -12.95 -41.40 11.17
N PRO A 510 -12.10 -41.46 12.21
CA PRO A 510 -11.52 -40.27 12.85
C PRO A 510 -10.81 -39.34 11.86
N GLU A 511 -9.95 -39.87 11.00
CA GLU A 511 -9.21 -39.10 9.98
C GLU A 511 -10.16 -38.45 8.94
N ALA A 512 -11.18 -39.17 8.47
CA ALA A 512 -12.17 -38.61 7.56
C ALA A 512 -12.98 -37.50 8.23
N THR A 513 -13.31 -37.67 9.52
CA THR A 513 -13.97 -36.65 10.33
C THR A 513 -13.08 -35.44 10.55
N ALA A 514 -11.77 -35.63 10.74
CA ALA A 514 -10.78 -34.55 10.84
C ALA A 514 -10.70 -33.71 9.55
N VAL A 515 -10.75 -34.36 8.38
CA VAL A 515 -10.81 -33.64 7.09
C VAL A 515 -12.11 -32.85 6.95
N LEU A 516 -13.24 -33.44 7.35
CA LEU A 516 -14.58 -32.87 7.18
C LEU A 516 -14.96 -31.81 8.23
N ARG A 517 -14.40 -31.88 9.44
CA ARG A 517 -14.76 -31.02 10.58
C ARG A 517 -13.58 -30.35 11.28
N GLY A 518 -12.36 -30.54 10.79
CA GLY A 518 -11.16 -29.90 11.32
C GLY A 518 -11.06 -28.40 10.98
N PRO A 519 -9.98 -27.72 11.41
CA PRO A 519 -9.85 -26.27 11.31
C PRO A 519 -9.99 -25.72 9.88
N GLN A 520 -9.40 -26.40 8.89
CA GLN A 520 -9.52 -25.95 7.50
C GLN A 520 -10.94 -26.10 6.94
N ALA A 521 -11.69 -27.14 7.32
CA ALA A 521 -13.09 -27.28 6.92
C ALA A 521 -13.99 -26.22 7.58
N LEU A 522 -13.68 -25.85 8.83
CA LEU A 522 -14.36 -24.77 9.53
C LEU A 522 -14.10 -23.41 8.85
N ALA A 523 -12.86 -23.15 8.42
CA ALA A 523 -12.53 -21.96 7.63
C ALA A 523 -13.25 -21.93 6.28
N ASP A 524 -13.34 -23.07 5.58
CA ASP A 524 -14.07 -23.20 4.32
C ASP A 524 -15.58 -22.96 4.52
N ALA A 525 -16.15 -23.47 5.63
CA ALA A 525 -17.56 -23.26 5.98
C ALA A 525 -17.87 -21.80 6.31
N ALA A 526 -17.02 -21.14 7.11
CA ALA A 526 -17.12 -19.71 7.39
C ALA A 526 -17.01 -18.86 6.11
N SER A 527 -16.13 -19.24 5.18
CA SER A 527 -15.99 -18.57 3.88
C SER A 527 -17.24 -18.74 3.01
N CYS A 528 -17.87 -19.92 3.01
CA CYS A 528 -19.15 -20.15 2.35
C CYS A 528 -20.27 -19.27 2.96
N VAL A 529 -20.35 -19.17 4.29
CA VAL A 529 -21.32 -18.30 4.97
C VAL A 529 -21.11 -16.83 4.59
N LEU A 530 -19.87 -16.35 4.56
CA LEU A 530 -19.54 -14.99 4.12
C LEU A 530 -19.95 -14.76 2.65
N ALA A 531 -19.70 -15.73 1.77
CA ALA A 531 -20.13 -15.65 0.37
C ALA A 531 -21.66 -15.65 0.23
N TRP A 532 -22.38 -16.41 1.05
CA TRP A 532 -23.84 -16.41 1.05
C TRP A 532 -24.40 -15.06 1.51
N VAL A 533 -23.86 -14.50 2.61
CA VAL A 533 -24.21 -13.14 3.08
C VAL A 533 -24.08 -12.14 1.94
N ARG A 534 -22.93 -12.15 1.25
CA ARG A 534 -22.66 -11.20 0.16
C ARG A 534 -23.56 -11.39 -1.05
N PHE A 535 -23.88 -12.64 -1.38
CA PHE A 535 -24.82 -12.92 -2.45
C PHE A 535 -26.22 -12.38 -2.14
N LEU A 536 -26.70 -12.55 -0.90
CA LEU A 536 -27.99 -11.98 -0.49
C LEU A 536 -27.95 -10.45 -0.48
N GLU A 537 -26.86 -9.85 0.00
CA GLU A 537 -26.66 -8.40 -0.03
C GLU A 537 -26.59 -7.83 -1.45
N SER A 538 -25.94 -8.51 -2.39
CA SER A 538 -25.84 -8.04 -3.77
C SER A 538 -27.19 -8.01 -4.49
N LEU A 539 -28.09 -8.94 -4.12
CA LEU A 539 -29.48 -9.02 -4.60
C LEU A 539 -30.41 -8.01 -3.92
N LEU A 540 -30.29 -7.84 -2.60
CA LEU A 540 -31.22 -7.03 -1.79
C LEU A 540 -30.85 -5.55 -1.72
N LEU A 541 -29.55 -5.22 -1.76
CA LEU A 541 -29.06 -3.83 -1.77
C LEU A 541 -28.90 -3.27 -3.20
N ALA A 542 -29.39 -3.99 -4.22
CA ALA A 542 -29.47 -3.45 -5.56
C ALA A 542 -30.54 -2.33 -5.59
N PRO A 543 -30.25 -1.13 -6.13
CA PRO A 543 -31.28 -0.11 -6.32
C PRO A 543 -32.33 -0.66 -7.30
N GLY A 544 -33.61 -0.48 -6.96
CA GLY A 544 -34.70 -0.76 -7.91
C GLY A 544 -34.57 0.18 -9.11
N VAL A 545 -34.95 -0.28 -10.30
CA VAL A 545 -35.06 0.60 -11.47
C VAL A 545 -36.23 1.56 -11.22
N GLY A 546 -35.95 2.75 -10.70
CA GLY A 546 -36.95 3.79 -10.46
C GLY A 546 -36.46 4.94 -9.58
N PRO A 547 -36.95 6.18 -9.77
CA PRO A 547 -36.43 7.40 -9.13
C PRO A 547 -36.65 7.51 -7.61
N VAL A 548 -37.30 6.51 -6.98
CA VAL A 548 -37.68 6.53 -5.54
C VAL A 548 -37.26 5.26 -4.79
N ALA A 549 -36.69 4.25 -5.46
CA ALA A 549 -36.34 2.99 -4.81
C ALA A 549 -34.90 3.00 -4.28
N GLY A 550 -34.70 3.61 -3.11
CA GLY A 550 -33.53 3.29 -2.27
C GLY A 550 -33.53 1.79 -1.90
N PRO A 551 -32.44 1.26 -1.31
CA PRO A 551 -32.45 -0.12 -0.83
C PRO A 551 -33.59 -0.25 0.18
N VAL A 552 -34.68 -0.89 -0.20
CA VAL A 552 -35.71 -1.31 0.75
C VAL A 552 -35.03 -2.40 1.56
N PRO A 553 -34.73 -2.22 2.86
CA PRO A 553 -34.37 -3.35 3.68
C PRO A 553 -35.59 -4.27 3.59
N SER A 554 -35.46 -5.40 2.88
CA SER A 554 -36.48 -6.43 2.92
C SER A 554 -36.79 -6.67 4.39
N ALA A 555 -38.04 -6.43 4.80
CA ALA A 555 -38.45 -6.40 6.18
C ALA A 555 -37.73 -7.47 7.04
N GLY A 556 -36.74 -7.05 7.83
CA GLY A 556 -36.06 -7.90 8.81
C GLY A 556 -34.78 -8.66 8.40
N PHE A 557 -34.18 -8.45 7.22
CA PHE A 557 -32.87 -9.05 6.93
C PHE A 557 -31.71 -8.20 7.47
N ASP A 558 -31.08 -8.65 8.56
CA ASP A 558 -29.81 -8.12 9.07
C ASP A 558 -28.67 -9.14 8.85
N PRO A 559 -27.73 -8.90 7.91
CA PRO A 559 -26.59 -9.78 7.69
C PRO A 559 -25.47 -9.63 8.73
N ALA A 560 -25.48 -8.57 9.55
CA ALA A 560 -24.36 -8.25 10.44
C ALA A 560 -24.06 -9.34 11.47
N PRO A 561 -25.04 -9.98 12.14
CA PRO A 561 -24.77 -11.06 13.10
C PRO A 561 -24.14 -12.29 12.46
N ALA A 562 -24.65 -12.75 11.31
CA ALA A 562 -24.14 -13.91 10.59
C ALA A 562 -22.70 -13.68 10.10
N ARG A 563 -22.43 -12.47 9.59
CA ARG A 563 -21.09 -12.05 9.17
C ARG A 563 -20.11 -11.96 10.34
N ALA A 564 -20.51 -11.33 11.45
CA ALA A 564 -19.65 -11.20 12.62
C ALA A 564 -19.30 -12.57 13.21
N SER A 565 -20.26 -13.49 13.26
CA SER A 565 -20.05 -14.89 13.61
C SER A 565 -19.06 -15.57 12.68
N ALA A 566 -19.27 -15.47 11.36
CA ALA A 566 -18.39 -16.09 10.37
C ALA A 566 -16.94 -15.58 10.45
N TYR A 567 -16.72 -14.28 10.70
CA TYR A 567 -15.36 -13.76 10.90
C TYR A 567 -14.71 -14.22 12.21
N ARG A 568 -15.45 -14.30 13.33
CA ARG A 568 -14.92 -14.87 14.58
C ARG A 568 -14.52 -16.34 14.40
N VAL A 569 -15.39 -17.12 13.76
CA VAL A 569 -15.13 -18.53 13.45
C VAL A 569 -13.93 -18.67 12.50
N LEU A 570 -13.83 -17.82 11.48
CA LEU A 570 -12.68 -17.79 10.56
C LEU A 570 -11.36 -17.48 11.29
N ALA A 571 -11.37 -16.53 12.24
CA ALA A 571 -10.22 -16.21 13.06
C ALA A 571 -9.83 -17.37 14.00
N ALA A 572 -10.82 -18.00 14.67
CA ALA A 572 -10.61 -19.16 15.53
C ALA A 572 -10.07 -20.36 14.74
N ALA A 573 -10.63 -20.62 13.55
CA ALA A 573 -10.15 -21.65 12.63
C ALA A 573 -8.70 -21.37 12.16
N GLY A 574 -8.38 -20.10 11.88
CA GLY A 574 -7.02 -19.66 11.56
C GLY A 574 -6.04 -19.92 12.70
N HIS A 575 -6.41 -19.60 13.94
CA HIS A 575 -5.59 -19.87 15.12
C HIS A 575 -5.36 -21.37 15.36
N ALA A 576 -6.41 -22.18 15.26
CA ALA A 576 -6.29 -23.63 15.38
C ALA A 576 -5.40 -24.21 14.27
N ARG A 577 -5.52 -23.69 13.04
CA ARG A 577 -4.65 -24.08 11.92
C ARG A 577 -3.20 -23.66 12.13
N ASP A 578 -2.94 -22.48 12.70
CA ASP A 578 -1.58 -22.06 13.05
C ASP A 578 -0.92 -23.04 14.02
N ALA A 579 -1.67 -23.57 14.99
CA ALA A 579 -1.17 -24.60 15.90
C ALA A 579 -0.82 -25.91 15.15
N LEU A 580 -1.64 -26.33 14.18
CA LEU A 580 -1.34 -27.48 13.32
C LEU A 580 -0.09 -27.25 12.47
N PHE A 581 0.06 -26.06 11.89
CA PHE A 581 1.24 -25.71 11.11
C PHE A 581 2.51 -25.72 11.95
N ALA A 582 2.45 -25.24 13.21
CA ALA A 582 3.58 -25.36 14.12
C ALA A 582 3.97 -26.83 14.37
N ALA A 583 2.99 -27.72 14.58
CA ALA A 583 3.24 -29.14 14.78
C ALA A 583 3.84 -29.81 13.53
N VAL A 584 3.33 -29.47 12.33
CA VAL A 584 3.90 -29.93 11.05
C VAL A 584 5.36 -29.46 10.89
N LEU A 585 5.62 -28.19 11.15
CA LEU A 585 6.97 -27.62 11.04
C LEU A 585 7.94 -28.23 12.06
N GLU A 586 7.47 -28.58 13.25
CA GLU A 586 8.28 -29.23 14.28
C GLU A 586 8.74 -30.63 13.85
N VAL A 587 7.85 -31.43 13.25
CA VAL A 587 8.21 -32.76 12.74
C VAL A 587 9.09 -32.68 11.49
N CYS A 588 8.98 -31.60 10.71
CA CYS A 588 9.83 -31.33 9.56
C CYS A 588 11.06 -30.46 9.89
N ALA A 589 11.37 -30.23 11.17
CA ALA A 589 12.43 -29.30 11.58
C ALA A 589 13.83 -29.80 11.19
N ASP A 590 14.08 -31.12 11.25
CA ASP A 590 15.34 -31.73 10.83
C ASP A 590 15.44 -31.73 9.30
N PRO A 591 16.42 -31.02 8.69
CA PRO A 591 16.62 -31.03 7.24
C PRO A 591 16.74 -32.43 6.62
N GLY A 592 17.22 -33.44 7.36
CA GLY A 592 17.32 -34.82 6.89
C GLY A 592 16.01 -35.62 6.94
N ALA A 593 14.99 -35.14 7.65
CA ALA A 593 13.73 -35.87 7.82
C ALA A 593 12.84 -35.82 6.55
N PRO A 594 12.17 -36.93 6.19
CA PRO A 594 11.26 -36.93 5.06
C PRO A 594 10.03 -36.05 5.36
N VAL A 595 9.70 -35.16 4.41
CA VAL A 595 8.52 -34.28 4.54
C VAL A 595 7.20 -35.04 4.67
N THR A 596 7.13 -36.32 4.26
CA THR A 596 5.94 -37.17 4.40
C THR A 596 5.59 -37.46 5.85
N ALA A 597 6.52 -37.29 6.79
CA ALA A 597 6.23 -37.36 8.23
C ALA A 597 5.21 -36.30 8.69
N ALA A 598 4.98 -35.24 7.91
CA ALA A 598 3.93 -34.27 8.15
C ALA A 598 2.51 -34.83 7.95
N VAL A 599 2.32 -35.87 7.12
CA VAL A 599 0.97 -36.34 6.73
C VAL A 599 0.19 -36.92 7.92
N PRO A 600 0.75 -37.84 8.73
CA PRO A 600 0.06 -38.33 9.91
C PRO A 600 -0.25 -37.21 10.89
N VAL A 601 0.70 -36.31 11.15
CA VAL A 601 0.50 -35.15 12.05
C VAL A 601 -0.64 -34.26 11.56
N TRP A 602 -0.68 -33.95 10.26
CA TRP A 602 -1.74 -33.14 9.67
C TRP A 602 -3.12 -33.79 9.84
N LEU A 603 -3.23 -35.11 9.63
CA LEU A 603 -4.51 -35.82 9.71
C LEU A 603 -4.94 -36.09 11.16
N ASP A 604 -4.01 -36.52 12.01
CA ASP A 604 -4.26 -36.92 13.41
C ASP A 604 -4.52 -35.69 14.29
N ALA A 605 -3.72 -34.62 14.15
CA ALA A 605 -3.90 -33.41 14.94
C ALA A 605 -5.09 -32.55 14.48
N SER A 606 -5.58 -32.76 13.25
CA SER A 606 -6.79 -32.11 12.74
C SER A 606 -8.08 -32.62 13.39
N VAL A 607 -8.02 -33.70 14.20
CA VAL A 607 -9.15 -34.15 15.00
C VAL A 607 -9.50 -33.05 16.02
N PRO A 608 -10.73 -32.51 16.02
CA PRO A 608 -11.09 -31.42 16.93
C PRO A 608 -10.86 -31.82 18.38
N ALA A 609 -10.14 -30.99 19.15
CA ALA A 609 -10.11 -31.13 20.60
C ALA A 609 -11.55 -31.02 21.15
N PRO A 610 -11.96 -31.86 22.12
CA PRO A 610 -13.31 -31.81 22.67
C PRO A 610 -13.62 -30.41 23.23
N GLY A 611 -14.79 -29.85 22.88
CA GLY A 611 -15.26 -28.54 23.35
C GLY A 611 -15.00 -27.37 22.39
N ALA A 612 -13.74 -26.96 22.19
CA ALA A 612 -13.43 -25.70 21.49
C ALA A 612 -13.82 -25.69 20.00
N GLY A 613 -13.65 -26.81 19.30
CA GLY A 613 -14.09 -26.93 17.91
C GLY A 613 -15.61 -27.01 17.77
N GLU A 614 -16.30 -27.58 18.76
CA GLU A 614 -17.75 -27.76 18.74
C GLU A 614 -18.48 -26.43 18.92
N GLU A 615 -18.00 -25.55 19.80
CA GLU A 615 -18.56 -24.20 19.98
C GLU A 615 -18.53 -23.39 18.69
N ALA A 616 -17.40 -23.41 17.97
CA ALA A 616 -17.27 -22.69 16.70
C ALA A 616 -18.17 -23.28 15.59
N TRP A 617 -18.34 -24.61 15.56
CA TRP A 617 -19.29 -25.27 14.65
C TRP A 617 -20.75 -24.91 15.00
N GLN A 618 -21.12 -24.87 16.28
CA GLN A 618 -22.46 -24.45 16.72
C GLN A 618 -22.73 -22.99 16.37
N GLU A 619 -21.74 -22.12 16.53
CA GLU A 619 -21.87 -20.70 16.18
C GLU A 619 -22.14 -20.51 14.69
N ILE A 620 -21.40 -21.20 13.82
CA ILE A 620 -21.59 -21.08 12.37
C ILE A 620 -22.87 -21.80 11.89
N ASP A 621 -23.30 -22.89 12.54
CA ASP A 621 -24.58 -23.53 12.28
C ASP A 621 -25.76 -22.59 12.60
N ALA A 622 -25.66 -21.78 13.66
CA ALA A 622 -26.63 -20.75 13.97
C ALA A 622 -26.68 -19.64 12.90
N ALA A 623 -25.53 -19.24 12.35
CA ALA A 623 -25.46 -18.29 11.24
C ALA A 623 -26.12 -18.85 9.96
N VAL A 624 -25.91 -20.14 9.65
CA VAL A 624 -26.58 -20.83 8.53
C VAL A 624 -28.10 -20.85 8.73
N ALA A 625 -28.57 -21.14 9.94
CA ALA A 625 -30.00 -21.12 10.25
C ALA A 625 -30.63 -19.73 10.03
N ALA A 626 -29.94 -18.66 10.44
CA ALA A 626 -30.38 -17.28 10.23
C ALA A 626 -30.44 -16.92 8.73
N LEU A 627 -29.42 -17.29 7.94
CA LEU A 627 -29.37 -17.03 6.50
C LEU A 627 -30.46 -17.78 5.72
N ARG A 628 -30.91 -18.94 6.18
CA ARG A 628 -32.06 -19.65 5.59
C ARG A 628 -33.35 -18.86 5.75
N GLY A 629 -33.56 -18.21 6.90
CA GLY A 629 -34.69 -17.32 7.10
C GLY A 629 -34.69 -16.16 6.10
N ALA A 630 -33.51 -15.56 5.89
CA ALA A 630 -33.32 -14.51 4.89
C ALA A 630 -33.56 -14.99 3.46
N HIS A 631 -32.96 -16.13 3.09
CA HIS A 631 -33.18 -16.78 1.79
C HIS A 631 -34.67 -16.97 1.54
N ALA A 632 -35.44 -17.45 2.52
CA ALA A 632 -36.89 -17.64 2.39
C ALA A 632 -37.62 -16.34 2.04
N ALA A 633 -37.24 -15.24 2.71
CA ALA A 633 -37.79 -13.91 2.45
C ALA A 633 -37.46 -13.42 1.03
N VAL A 634 -36.20 -13.57 0.57
CA VAL A 634 -35.78 -13.22 -0.80
C VAL A 634 -36.57 -14.01 -1.83
N ARG A 635 -36.71 -15.33 -1.63
CA ARG A 635 -37.47 -16.21 -2.53
C ARG A 635 -38.94 -15.79 -2.62
N ALA A 636 -39.55 -15.40 -1.50
CA ALA A 636 -40.92 -14.90 -1.47
C ALA A 636 -41.05 -13.56 -2.23
N GLN A 637 -40.11 -12.63 -2.03
CA GLN A 637 -40.07 -11.33 -2.71
C GLN A 637 -39.95 -11.48 -4.23
N LEU A 638 -38.96 -12.24 -4.72
CA LEU A 638 -38.76 -12.51 -6.15
C LEU A 638 -39.94 -13.29 -6.77
N GLY A 639 -40.70 -14.04 -5.97
CA GLY A 639 -41.93 -14.71 -6.39
C GLY A 639 -43.14 -13.77 -6.50
N ALA A 640 -43.21 -12.76 -5.64
CA ALA A 640 -44.30 -11.77 -5.57
C ALA A 640 -44.18 -10.67 -6.64
N GLU A 641 -42.98 -10.37 -7.15
CA GLU A 641 -42.74 -9.45 -8.28
C GLU A 641 -43.55 -9.80 -9.55
N ARG A 642 -44.10 -11.02 -9.63
CA ARG A 642 -45.03 -11.48 -10.68
C ARG A 642 -46.38 -10.74 -10.73
N TRP A 643 -46.74 -9.99 -9.69
CA TRP A 643 -48.06 -9.34 -9.54
C TRP A 643 -48.01 -7.81 -9.69
N ALA A 644 -46.82 -7.22 -9.82
CA ALA A 644 -46.66 -5.77 -9.91
C ALA A 644 -46.89 -5.21 -11.34
N ASP A 645 -46.73 -6.04 -12.38
CA ASP A 645 -46.87 -5.62 -13.79
C ASP A 645 -48.09 -6.21 -14.52
N GLY A 646 -49.02 -6.86 -13.81
CA GLY A 646 -50.23 -7.39 -14.44
C GLY A 646 -51.30 -7.75 -13.43
N GLY A 647 -52.44 -7.05 -13.49
CA GLY A 647 -53.61 -7.35 -12.68
C GLY A 647 -54.12 -8.79 -12.86
N PRO A 648 -54.93 -9.28 -11.91
CA PRO A 648 -55.33 -10.69 -11.87
C PRO A 648 -56.28 -11.03 -13.03
N GLY A 649 -55.82 -11.83 -14.01
CA GLY A 649 -56.76 -12.41 -14.99
C GLY A 649 -56.25 -12.94 -16.34
N ALA A 650 -54.97 -12.82 -16.72
CA ALA A 650 -54.53 -13.30 -18.03
C ALA A 650 -53.80 -14.66 -17.95
N PRO A 651 -54.23 -15.70 -18.69
CA PRO A 651 -53.48 -16.95 -18.81
C PRO A 651 -52.18 -16.69 -19.59
N SER A 652 -51.07 -17.16 -19.05
CA SER A 652 -49.73 -17.05 -19.65
C SER A 652 -49.67 -17.66 -21.05
N ALA A 653 -49.38 -16.85 -22.06
CA ALA A 653 -49.00 -17.32 -23.38
C ALA A 653 -47.56 -17.89 -23.33
N PRO A 654 -47.26 -18.99 -24.04
CA PRO A 654 -45.89 -19.50 -24.12
C PRO A 654 -45.12 -18.64 -25.13
N GLY A 655 -44.33 -17.68 -24.64
CA GLY A 655 -43.47 -16.87 -25.51
C GLY A 655 -43.02 -15.49 -25.01
N ASP A 656 -43.29 -15.12 -23.75
CA ASP A 656 -42.96 -13.78 -23.25
C ASP A 656 -41.43 -13.63 -23.02
N GLU A 657 -40.74 -13.09 -24.02
CA GLU A 657 -39.38 -12.55 -23.90
C GLU A 657 -39.36 -11.42 -22.86
N GLU A 658 -38.40 -11.49 -21.92
CA GLU A 658 -38.16 -10.48 -20.88
C GLU A 658 -37.93 -9.09 -21.51
N PRO A 659 -38.33 -8.00 -20.83
CA PRO A 659 -38.22 -6.65 -21.39
C PRO A 659 -36.76 -6.29 -21.70
N ASP A 660 -36.53 -5.78 -22.91
CA ASP A 660 -35.29 -5.27 -23.49
C ASP A 660 -34.50 -4.31 -22.58
N GLY A 661 -33.80 -4.86 -21.60
CA GLY A 661 -32.73 -4.20 -20.86
C GLY A 661 -31.44 -5.01 -21.03
N PRO A 662 -30.27 -4.37 -21.23
CA PRO A 662 -29.02 -5.10 -21.42
C PRO A 662 -28.54 -5.68 -20.08
N GLY A 663 -29.06 -6.85 -19.67
CA GLY A 663 -28.53 -7.61 -18.54
C GLY A 663 -29.50 -8.64 -17.93
N PRO A 664 -28.98 -9.68 -17.24
CA PRO A 664 -29.79 -10.71 -16.58
C PRO A 664 -30.61 -10.12 -15.42
N SER A 665 -31.89 -10.49 -15.33
CA SER A 665 -32.78 -10.06 -14.25
C SER A 665 -32.32 -10.60 -12.88
N ARG A 666 -32.67 -9.93 -11.76
CA ARG A 666 -32.36 -10.44 -10.39
C ARG A 666 -32.82 -11.89 -10.18
N ARG A 667 -33.90 -12.26 -10.88
CA ARG A 667 -34.48 -13.59 -10.88
C ARG A 667 -33.64 -14.62 -11.63
N SER A 668 -33.07 -14.26 -12.79
CA SER A 668 -32.10 -15.10 -13.49
C SER A 668 -30.85 -15.32 -12.62
N ILE A 669 -30.27 -14.25 -12.06
CA ILE A 669 -29.12 -14.33 -11.15
C ILE A 669 -29.40 -15.22 -9.94
N TRP A 670 -30.60 -15.12 -9.35
CA TRP A 670 -31.02 -16.02 -8.28
C TRP A 670 -31.11 -17.48 -8.73
N ARG A 671 -31.80 -17.77 -9.85
CA ARG A 671 -32.01 -19.14 -10.35
C ARG A 671 -30.71 -19.84 -10.73
N GLU A 672 -29.77 -19.11 -11.31
CA GLU A 672 -28.46 -19.63 -11.74
C GLU A 672 -27.49 -19.79 -10.56
N SER A 673 -27.81 -19.21 -9.41
CA SER A 673 -26.95 -19.27 -8.23
C SER A 673 -27.07 -20.62 -7.50
N PRO A 674 -25.94 -21.20 -7.05
CA PRO A 674 -25.93 -22.42 -6.24
C PRO A 674 -26.66 -22.23 -4.90
N TRP A 675 -26.76 -21.00 -4.41
CA TRP A 675 -27.47 -20.68 -3.18
C TRP A 675 -28.98 -20.93 -3.27
N SER A 676 -29.58 -20.83 -4.47
CA SER A 676 -31.02 -21.05 -4.68
C SER A 676 -31.46 -22.49 -4.46
N ALA A 677 -30.52 -23.42 -4.56
CA ALA A 677 -30.76 -24.84 -4.40
C ALA A 677 -30.68 -25.32 -2.94
N VAL A 678 -30.32 -24.44 -1.99
CA VAL A 678 -30.32 -24.74 -0.55
C VAL A 678 -31.77 -24.84 -0.03
N PRO A 679 -32.16 -25.92 0.69
CA PRO A 679 -33.55 -26.13 1.06
C PRO A 679 -34.00 -25.14 2.15
N VAL A 680 -35.11 -24.45 1.88
CA VAL A 680 -35.78 -23.58 2.85
C VAL A 680 -36.57 -24.40 3.89
N THR A 681 -37.19 -25.50 3.46
CA THR A 681 -38.00 -26.41 4.29
C THR A 681 -37.44 -27.83 4.20
N GLY A 682 -37.39 -28.57 5.31
CA GLY A 682 -36.82 -29.94 5.36
C GLY A 682 -35.58 -30.06 6.26
N PRO A 683 -34.83 -31.18 6.20
CA PRO A 683 -33.67 -31.42 7.08
C PRO A 683 -32.63 -30.30 6.91
N VAL A 684 -32.21 -29.74 8.04
CA VAL A 684 -31.33 -28.56 8.11
C VAL A 684 -29.95 -28.93 7.57
N PRO A 685 -29.46 -28.28 6.49
CA PRO A 685 -28.07 -28.43 6.11
C PRO A 685 -27.21 -27.81 7.21
N SER A 686 -26.25 -28.56 7.71
CA SER A 686 -25.24 -28.03 8.63
C SER A 686 -24.25 -27.17 7.85
N ALA A 687 -23.52 -26.28 8.53
CA ALA A 687 -22.44 -25.51 7.93
C ALA A 687 -21.36 -26.41 7.31
N ALA A 688 -21.16 -27.62 7.85
CA ALA A 688 -20.24 -28.62 7.30
C ALA A 688 -20.69 -29.16 5.92
N ASP A 689 -21.96 -28.99 5.55
CA ASP A 689 -22.49 -29.39 4.24
C ASP A 689 -22.31 -28.30 3.16
N LEU A 690 -21.91 -27.08 3.54
CA LEU A 690 -21.71 -25.99 2.58
C LEU A 690 -20.43 -26.16 1.74
N PRO A 691 -19.22 -26.39 2.31
CA PRO A 691 -18.02 -26.56 1.48
C PRO A 691 -18.15 -27.67 0.43
N PRO A 692 -18.75 -28.85 0.73
CA PRO A 692 -19.01 -29.87 -0.28
C PRO A 692 -19.92 -29.44 -1.45
N LEU A 693 -20.81 -28.47 -1.25
CA LEU A 693 -21.62 -27.89 -2.34
C LEU A 693 -20.76 -27.09 -3.32
N PHE A 694 -19.71 -26.41 -2.82
CA PHE A 694 -18.88 -25.50 -3.61
C PHE A 694 -17.56 -26.09 -4.08
N ALA A 695 -17.14 -27.24 -3.56
CA ALA A 695 -15.86 -27.87 -3.90
C ALA A 695 -15.61 -27.95 -5.43
N ALA A 696 -16.68 -28.20 -6.22
CA ALA A 696 -16.64 -28.26 -7.67
C ALA A 696 -16.35 -26.92 -8.36
N ALA A 697 -16.84 -25.82 -7.78
CA ALA A 697 -16.61 -24.47 -8.28
C ALA A 697 -15.35 -23.84 -7.68
N GLY A 698 -14.82 -24.42 -6.61
CA GLY A 698 -13.84 -23.83 -5.70
C GLY A 698 -14.55 -23.19 -4.50
N ILE A 699 -13.98 -23.37 -3.31
CA ILE A 699 -14.51 -22.74 -2.10
C ILE A 699 -14.48 -21.21 -2.29
N PRO A 700 -15.61 -20.51 -2.10
CA PRO A 700 -15.66 -19.06 -2.27
C PRO A 700 -14.65 -18.38 -1.35
N THR A 701 -13.88 -17.45 -1.89
CA THR A 701 -13.06 -16.57 -1.06
C THR A 701 -13.94 -15.46 -0.47
N PRO A 702 -13.67 -14.98 0.75
CA PRO A 702 -14.45 -13.91 1.37
C PRO A 702 -14.17 -12.52 0.76
N VAL A 703 -13.57 -12.42 -0.43
CA VAL A 703 -13.14 -11.17 -1.09
C VAL A 703 -13.95 -10.88 -2.36
N SER A 704 -14.29 -9.61 -2.59
CA SER A 704 -14.89 -9.15 -3.86
C SER A 704 -13.81 -9.17 -4.93
N GLY A 705 -14.18 -9.03 -6.20
CA GLY A 705 -13.21 -8.59 -7.20
C GLY A 705 -12.39 -7.40 -6.68
N ILE A 706 -11.09 -7.41 -6.95
CA ILE A 706 -10.17 -6.33 -6.57
C ILE A 706 -10.05 -5.42 -7.80
N SER A 707 -10.56 -4.19 -7.68
CA SER A 707 -10.33 -3.17 -8.71
C SER A 707 -8.94 -2.58 -8.55
N TYR A 708 -8.22 -2.37 -9.65
CA TYR A 708 -6.88 -1.80 -9.62
C TYR A 708 -6.91 -0.34 -10.06
N GLY A 709 -6.17 0.52 -9.34
CA GLY A 709 -5.97 1.92 -9.68
C GLY A 709 -4.54 2.34 -9.42
N GLU A 710 -4.11 3.40 -10.10
CA GLU A 710 -2.77 3.92 -9.97
C GLU A 710 -2.76 5.45 -9.97
N ILE A 711 -1.94 6.03 -9.10
CA ILE A 711 -1.65 7.46 -9.02
C ILE A 711 -0.16 7.63 -9.24
N ARG A 712 0.19 8.39 -10.27
CA ARG A 712 1.57 8.57 -10.72
C ARG A 712 2.06 10.00 -10.56
N GLY A 713 3.33 10.15 -10.19
CA GLY A 713 4.02 11.43 -10.16
C GLY A 713 4.36 11.98 -11.55
N ASP A 714 4.16 11.21 -12.62
CA ASP A 714 4.32 11.65 -14.01
C ASP A 714 3.00 12.04 -14.71
N GLY A 715 1.87 12.03 -13.98
CA GLY A 715 0.59 12.49 -14.52
C GLY A 715 0.62 13.98 -14.87
N ALA A 716 0.05 14.34 -16.02
CA ALA A 716 -0.18 15.73 -16.37
C ALA A 716 -1.32 16.34 -15.52
N PRO A 717 -1.23 17.64 -15.16
CA PRO A 717 -2.36 18.35 -14.55
C PRO A 717 -3.60 18.30 -15.45
N ALA A 718 -4.80 18.34 -14.87
CA ALA A 718 -6.05 18.27 -15.64
C ALA A 718 -6.23 19.50 -16.56
N ARG A 719 -5.71 20.66 -16.15
CA ARG A 719 -5.65 21.89 -16.95
C ARG A 719 -4.27 22.54 -16.84
N PRO A 720 -3.29 22.10 -17.65
CA PRO A 720 -1.95 22.67 -17.64
C PRO A 720 -1.92 24.17 -17.97
N GLU A 721 -2.86 24.66 -18.78
CA GLU A 721 -3.03 26.06 -19.15
C GLU A 721 -3.30 26.98 -17.94
N ASP A 722 -3.97 26.46 -16.91
CA ASP A 722 -4.28 27.21 -15.70
C ASP A 722 -2.99 27.46 -14.87
N LEU A 723 -1.92 26.71 -15.11
CA LEU A 723 -0.65 26.81 -14.38
C LEU A 723 0.33 27.86 -14.94
N GLY A 724 -0.11 28.70 -15.90
CA GLY A 724 0.55 29.93 -16.32
C GLY A 724 2.03 29.78 -16.71
N PRO A 725 3.00 30.20 -15.85
CA PRO A 725 4.44 30.18 -16.17
C PRO A 725 5.10 28.79 -16.15
N LEU A 726 4.44 27.78 -15.57
CA LEU A 726 5.02 26.45 -15.37
C LEU A 726 5.21 25.65 -16.67
N PRO A 727 4.23 25.55 -17.61
CA PRO A 727 4.43 24.82 -18.86
C PRO A 727 5.62 25.32 -19.71
N PRO A 728 5.84 26.65 -19.90
CA PRO A 728 7.06 27.15 -20.52
C PRO A 728 8.34 26.75 -19.78
N ALA A 729 8.33 26.72 -18.44
CA ALA A 729 9.49 26.29 -17.65
C ALA A 729 9.82 24.80 -17.85
N TRP A 730 8.82 23.93 -17.90
CA TRP A 730 9.00 22.50 -18.20
C TRP A 730 9.53 22.28 -19.61
N ALA A 731 9.01 23.02 -20.60
CA ALA A 731 9.49 22.96 -21.98
C ALA A 731 10.97 23.36 -22.08
N ARG A 732 11.39 24.46 -21.42
CA ARG A 732 12.80 24.87 -21.36
C ARG A 732 13.71 23.79 -20.78
N ARG A 733 13.28 23.11 -19.71
CA ARG A 733 14.03 22.00 -19.09
C ARG A 733 14.15 20.79 -19.99
N ARG A 734 13.06 20.43 -20.66
CA ARG A 734 13.07 19.34 -21.64
C ARG A 734 14.09 19.63 -22.74
N LEU A 735 14.10 20.86 -23.26
CA LEU A 735 15.09 21.31 -24.23
C LEU A 735 16.51 21.26 -23.66
N GLN A 736 16.74 21.80 -22.45
CA GLN A 736 18.06 21.77 -21.82
C GLN A 736 18.60 20.35 -21.66
N ARG A 737 17.77 19.40 -21.22
CA ARG A 737 18.19 17.99 -21.12
C ARG A 737 18.49 17.37 -22.46
N ALA A 738 17.73 17.72 -23.50
CA ALA A 738 18.03 17.26 -24.84
C ALA A 738 19.40 17.80 -25.30
N LEU A 739 19.72 19.06 -24.99
CA LEU A 739 21.03 19.65 -25.26
C LEU A 739 22.15 18.98 -24.45
N ASP A 740 21.94 18.76 -23.15
CA ASP A 740 22.91 18.09 -22.28
C ASP A 740 23.17 16.65 -22.74
N ALA A 741 22.11 15.91 -23.13
CA ALA A 741 22.22 14.56 -23.67
C ALA A 741 22.94 14.56 -25.02
N ALA A 742 22.62 15.49 -25.93
CA ALA A 742 23.29 15.62 -27.22
C ALA A 742 24.80 15.90 -27.10
N GLY A 743 25.24 16.49 -25.97
CA GLY A 743 26.65 16.72 -25.67
C GLY A 743 27.43 15.50 -25.17
N LEU A 744 26.76 14.38 -24.85
CA LEU A 744 27.41 13.15 -24.37
C LEU A 744 27.83 12.23 -25.52
N PRO A 745 29.04 11.63 -25.49
CA PRO A 745 29.45 10.67 -26.51
C PRO A 745 28.53 9.44 -26.48
N GLY A 746 27.81 9.19 -27.59
CA GLY A 746 26.94 8.02 -27.75
C GLY A 746 25.43 8.27 -27.57
N ALA A 747 24.99 9.52 -27.42
CA ALA A 747 23.56 9.84 -27.43
C ALA A 747 22.94 9.57 -28.81
N GLY A 748 22.00 8.63 -28.87
CA GLY A 748 21.30 8.28 -30.10
C GLY A 748 20.09 9.18 -30.37
N ASP A 749 19.72 9.35 -31.64
CA ASP A 749 18.55 10.14 -32.05
C ASP A 749 17.24 9.70 -31.37
N ASP A 750 17.11 8.42 -31.04
CA ASP A 750 15.94 7.87 -30.33
C ASP A 750 15.87 8.31 -28.86
N GLU A 751 17.00 8.61 -28.23
CA GLU A 751 17.05 9.21 -26.90
C GLU A 751 16.62 10.67 -26.91
N LEU A 752 17.11 11.44 -27.88
CA LEU A 752 16.70 12.83 -28.04
C LEU A 752 15.22 12.94 -28.42
N ARG A 753 14.72 12.08 -29.32
CA ARG A 753 13.29 11.99 -29.65
C ARG A 753 12.45 11.61 -28.44
N GLY A 754 12.90 10.65 -27.62
CA GLY A 754 12.20 10.27 -26.40
C GLY A 754 12.15 11.38 -25.35
N ILE A 755 13.20 12.20 -25.24
CA ILE A 755 13.22 13.37 -24.35
C ILE A 755 12.28 14.47 -24.86
N LEU A 756 12.30 14.73 -26.17
CA LEU A 756 11.56 15.83 -26.81
C LEU A 756 10.09 15.50 -27.08
N ALA A 757 9.73 14.22 -27.18
CA ALA A 757 8.35 13.79 -27.40
C ALA A 757 7.43 14.37 -26.30
N SER A 758 6.46 15.17 -26.72
CA SER A 758 5.37 15.62 -25.87
C SER A 758 4.28 14.57 -25.87
N ASP A 759 4.22 13.78 -24.82
CA ASP A 759 3.00 13.07 -24.48
C ASP A 759 2.08 14.09 -23.77
N ALA A 760 0.91 14.37 -24.35
CA ALA A 760 -0.02 15.36 -23.82
C ALA A 760 -0.58 14.96 -22.44
N GLU A 761 -0.56 13.66 -22.14
CA GLU A 761 -1.08 13.09 -20.90
C GLU A 761 0.00 12.85 -19.83
N ARG A 762 1.29 12.94 -20.19
CA ARG A 762 2.41 12.65 -19.28
C ARG A 762 3.42 13.80 -19.16
N LEU A 763 3.65 14.20 -17.91
CA LEU A 763 4.68 15.15 -17.52
C LEU A 763 5.72 14.43 -16.67
N PRO A 764 6.94 14.14 -17.18
CA PRO A 764 7.94 13.37 -16.45
C PRO A 764 8.15 13.88 -15.02
N ALA A 765 8.17 12.99 -14.03
CA ALA A 765 8.26 13.35 -12.61
C ALA A 765 9.45 14.31 -12.32
N ARG A 766 10.60 14.09 -12.95
CA ARG A 766 11.79 14.97 -12.89
C ARG A 766 11.61 16.42 -13.37
N ASP A 767 10.55 16.71 -14.13
CA ASP A 767 10.21 18.08 -14.55
C ASP A 767 9.37 18.82 -13.50
N LYS A 768 8.61 18.07 -12.70
CA LYS A 768 7.58 18.53 -11.78
C LYS A 768 8.04 18.46 -10.31
N LEU A 769 8.60 17.32 -9.93
CA LEU A 769 9.07 16.99 -8.59
C LEU A 769 10.53 17.42 -8.44
N ALA A 770 10.79 18.26 -7.44
CA ALA A 770 12.13 18.65 -7.06
C ALA A 770 12.93 17.46 -6.55
N GLY A 771 12.25 16.50 -5.90
CA GLY A 771 12.80 15.28 -5.32
C GLY A 771 13.41 14.33 -6.33
N ALA A 772 12.88 14.27 -7.57
CA ALA A 772 13.26 13.30 -8.60
C ALA A 772 14.67 13.51 -9.22
N GLY A 773 15.44 14.49 -8.73
CA GLY A 773 16.85 14.66 -9.11
C GLY A 773 17.84 14.06 -8.08
N LEU A 774 19.11 13.90 -8.49
CA LEU A 774 20.19 13.38 -7.64
C LEU A 774 19.84 12.03 -6.99
N PHE A 775 19.46 11.02 -7.78
CA PHE A 775 19.03 9.70 -7.27
C PHE A 775 17.92 9.80 -6.21
N ASN A 776 16.95 10.68 -6.45
CA ASN A 776 15.83 10.96 -5.55
C ASN A 776 16.18 11.63 -4.20
N PHE A 777 17.37 12.24 -4.05
CA PHE A 777 17.76 12.95 -2.82
C PHE A 777 17.52 14.46 -2.86
N ARG A 778 17.27 15.02 -4.04
CA ARG A 778 17.34 16.47 -4.23
C ARG A 778 16.33 17.23 -3.35
N GLY A 779 15.16 16.66 -3.06
CA GLY A 779 14.13 17.29 -2.22
C GLY A 779 14.61 17.64 -0.80
N PHE A 780 15.60 16.93 -0.26
CA PHE A 780 16.13 17.20 1.08
C PHE A 780 17.04 18.45 1.16
N LEU A 781 17.39 19.06 0.03
CA LEU A 781 18.31 20.20 -0.04
C LEU A 781 17.66 21.55 0.31
N ALA A 782 16.35 21.71 0.13
CA ALA A 782 15.65 22.96 0.39
C ALA A 782 14.23 22.70 0.94
N ALA A 783 13.75 23.59 1.82
CA ALA A 783 12.40 23.49 2.38
C ALA A 783 11.33 23.70 1.30
N ASP A 784 11.51 24.71 0.45
CA ASP A 784 10.57 25.03 -0.64
C ASP A 784 10.43 23.89 -1.66
N TRP A 785 11.50 23.11 -1.86
CA TRP A 785 11.47 21.92 -2.70
C TRP A 785 10.63 20.79 -2.09
N ARG A 786 10.66 20.63 -0.76
CA ARG A 786 9.74 19.70 -0.07
C ARG A 786 8.31 20.21 -0.10
N ALA A 787 8.10 21.52 0.03
CA ALA A 787 6.77 22.11 -0.11
C ALA A 787 6.20 21.84 -1.53
N ASN A 788 7.00 22.06 -2.58
CA ASN A 788 6.65 21.71 -3.96
C ASN A 788 6.18 20.26 -4.09
N ASP A 789 7.00 19.30 -3.64
CA ASP A 789 6.71 17.87 -3.81
C ASP A 789 5.47 17.44 -3.00
N TRP A 790 5.28 18.00 -1.81
CA TRP A 790 4.09 17.76 -0.98
C TRP A 790 2.81 18.19 -1.71
N TRP A 791 2.80 19.39 -2.28
CA TRP A 791 1.63 19.90 -2.99
C TRP A 791 1.39 19.18 -4.31
N TRP A 792 2.43 18.82 -5.06
CA TRP A 792 2.28 17.95 -6.23
C TRP A 792 1.72 16.58 -5.88
N GLY A 793 2.12 16.01 -4.74
CA GLY A 793 1.52 14.77 -4.21
C GLY A 793 0.01 14.88 -4.06
N ARG A 794 -0.48 15.99 -3.49
CA ARG A 794 -1.91 16.25 -3.33
C ARG A 794 -2.61 16.46 -4.67
N LEU A 795 -2.01 17.26 -5.57
CA LEU A 795 -2.58 17.55 -6.90
C LEU A 795 -2.72 16.30 -7.78
N ASP A 796 -1.70 15.43 -7.76
CA ASP A 796 -1.70 14.17 -8.51
C ASP A 796 -2.69 13.18 -7.92
N ALA A 797 -2.73 13.07 -6.59
CA ALA A 797 -3.69 12.20 -5.91
C ALA A 797 -5.14 12.64 -6.13
N ALA A 798 -5.42 13.94 -6.15
CA ALA A 798 -6.75 14.45 -6.45
C ALA A 798 -7.22 14.06 -7.86
N ALA A 799 -6.38 14.27 -8.88
CA ALA A 799 -6.71 13.90 -10.25
C ALA A 799 -6.83 12.38 -10.41
N GLY A 800 -5.88 11.62 -9.85
CA GLY A 800 -5.89 10.16 -9.95
C GLY A 800 -7.04 9.52 -9.17
N ALA A 801 -7.41 10.05 -8.00
CA ALA A 801 -8.58 9.59 -7.25
C ALA A 801 -9.89 9.89 -7.99
N ALA A 802 -10.03 11.06 -8.61
CA ALA A 802 -11.20 11.39 -9.42
C ALA A 802 -11.35 10.44 -10.62
N SER A 803 -10.25 10.23 -11.36
CA SER A 803 -10.20 9.28 -12.47
C SER A 803 -10.55 7.86 -12.03
N PHE A 804 -9.95 7.39 -10.93
CA PHE A 804 -10.21 6.07 -10.37
C PHE A 804 -11.68 5.88 -9.97
N LEU A 805 -12.24 6.80 -9.19
CA LEU A 805 -13.63 6.70 -8.72
C LEU A 805 -14.65 6.73 -9.87
N ARG A 806 -14.35 7.47 -10.95
CA ARG A 806 -15.15 7.45 -12.18
C ARG A 806 -15.00 6.16 -12.99
N GLY A 807 -13.79 5.58 -12.98
CA GLY A 807 -13.48 4.31 -13.65
C GLY A 807 -14.02 3.08 -12.92
N LEU A 808 -14.45 3.22 -11.66
CA LEU A 808 -15.18 2.17 -10.98
C LEU A 808 -16.45 1.87 -11.79
N PRO A 809 -16.77 0.59 -12.07
CA PRO A 809 -17.91 0.25 -12.90
C PRO A 809 -19.20 0.85 -12.33
N ALA A 810 -19.71 1.90 -12.98
CA ALA A 810 -21.04 2.43 -12.70
C ALA A 810 -22.02 1.29 -12.95
N ARG A 811 -22.95 1.04 -12.00
CA ARG A 811 -23.93 -0.05 -12.13
C ARG A 811 -24.90 0.23 -13.29
N SER A 812 -24.49 -0.13 -14.50
CA SER A 812 -25.33 -0.43 -15.65
C SER A 812 -25.06 -1.89 -16.00
N GLY A 813 -25.83 -2.83 -15.43
CA GLY A 813 -25.85 -4.26 -15.79
C GLY A 813 -24.53 -5.07 -15.58
N PRO A 814 -24.51 -6.14 -14.77
CA PRO A 814 -23.35 -7.03 -14.71
C PRO A 814 -23.33 -7.98 -15.91
N GLY A 815 -22.31 -7.88 -16.77
CA GLY A 815 -22.13 -8.79 -17.91
C GLY A 815 -20.92 -8.56 -18.80
N VAL A 816 -19.84 -7.91 -18.31
CA VAL A 816 -18.63 -7.73 -19.13
C VAL A 816 -17.57 -8.76 -18.71
N ASP A 817 -17.31 -9.71 -19.61
CA ASP A 817 -16.18 -10.63 -19.56
C ASP A 817 -14.85 -9.82 -19.55
N PRO A 818 -13.98 -9.98 -18.55
CA PRO A 818 -12.71 -9.26 -18.46
C PRO A 818 -11.71 -9.61 -19.57
N ARG A 819 -12.06 -10.51 -20.52
CA ARG A 819 -11.20 -10.90 -21.66
C ARG A 819 -11.55 -10.23 -22.99
N ALA A 820 -12.64 -9.45 -23.08
CA ALA A 820 -12.99 -8.76 -24.32
C ALA A 820 -12.21 -7.45 -24.46
N GLY A 821 -11.27 -7.42 -25.42
CA GLY A 821 -10.41 -6.29 -25.70
C GLY A 821 -11.17 -5.02 -26.12
N THR A 822 -10.61 -3.90 -25.70
CA THR A 822 -10.92 -2.53 -26.10
C THR A 822 -10.75 -2.30 -27.61
N GLU A 823 -11.85 -2.14 -28.33
CA GLU A 823 -11.91 -1.27 -29.50
C GLU A 823 -13.03 -0.25 -29.27
N ALA A 824 -12.65 1.00 -29.00
CA ALA A 824 -13.58 2.12 -28.84
C ALA A 824 -13.85 2.79 -30.21
N PRO A 825 -15.09 3.12 -30.56
CA PRO A 825 -15.37 3.91 -31.76
C PRO A 825 -14.98 5.38 -31.53
N ALA A 826 -14.32 5.97 -32.52
CA ALA A 826 -13.85 7.35 -32.50
C ALA A 826 -15.00 8.36 -32.67
N GLY A 827 -15.36 9.03 -31.59
CA GLY A 827 -16.21 10.23 -31.55
C GLY A 827 -16.13 10.85 -30.16
N ALA A 828 -15.88 12.16 -30.06
CA ALA A 828 -15.62 12.85 -28.80
C ALA A 828 -16.77 12.65 -27.78
N ASP A 829 -16.53 11.81 -26.78
CA ASP A 829 -17.52 11.38 -25.79
C ASP A 829 -17.68 12.44 -24.68
N PRO A 830 -18.90 12.97 -24.43
CA PRO A 830 -19.16 13.84 -23.28
C PRO A 830 -18.84 13.19 -21.93
N ALA A 831 -18.73 11.86 -21.85
CA ALA A 831 -18.26 11.14 -20.66
C ALA A 831 -16.74 11.30 -20.42
N ALA A 832 -15.92 11.48 -21.47
CA ALA A 832 -14.48 11.68 -21.32
C ALA A 832 -14.11 13.08 -20.78
N GLN A 833 -14.99 14.07 -20.96
CA GLN A 833 -14.78 15.44 -20.46
C GLN A 833 -15.08 15.59 -18.96
N ARG A 834 -15.92 14.73 -18.38
CA ARG A 834 -16.34 14.82 -16.97
C ARG A 834 -15.22 14.51 -15.96
N PRO A 835 -14.41 13.43 -16.11
CA PRO A 835 -13.28 13.17 -15.23
C PRO A 835 -12.28 14.33 -15.18
N ALA A 836 -12.03 14.96 -16.33
CA ALA A 836 -11.16 16.12 -16.43
C ALA A 836 -11.73 17.35 -15.69
N GLN A 837 -13.05 17.55 -15.68
CA GLN A 837 -13.70 18.65 -14.95
C GLN A 837 -13.59 18.50 -13.43
N GLU A 838 -13.81 17.30 -12.90
CA GLU A 838 -13.74 17.04 -11.47
C GLU A 838 -12.30 17.07 -10.95
N ALA A 839 -11.38 16.47 -11.71
CA ALA A 839 -9.95 16.58 -11.44
C ALA A 839 -9.49 18.05 -11.44
N ALA A 840 -9.94 18.86 -12.42
CA ALA A 840 -9.64 20.28 -12.46
C ALA A 840 -10.23 21.05 -11.27
N ALA A 841 -11.47 20.77 -10.86
CA ALA A 841 -12.10 21.40 -9.71
C ALA A 841 -11.33 21.10 -8.40
N LEU A 842 -10.94 19.84 -8.19
CA LEU A 842 -10.14 19.43 -7.03
C LEU A 842 -8.77 20.11 -7.03
N GLN A 843 -8.07 20.09 -8.18
CA GLN A 843 -6.75 20.72 -8.31
C GLN A 843 -6.81 22.24 -8.11
N GLN A 844 -7.84 22.90 -8.64
CA GLN A 844 -8.04 24.33 -8.44
C GLN A 844 -8.27 24.67 -6.95
N SER A 845 -9.12 23.90 -6.26
CA SER A 845 -9.34 24.08 -4.81
C SER A 845 -8.05 23.87 -3.99
N LEU A 846 -7.16 22.96 -4.40
CA LEU A 846 -5.83 22.78 -3.79
C LEU A 846 -4.89 23.96 -4.05
N LEU A 847 -4.91 24.52 -5.26
CA LEU A 847 -4.11 25.71 -5.59
C LEU A 847 -4.55 26.92 -4.77
N ASP A 848 -5.86 27.07 -4.56
CA ASP A 848 -6.42 28.16 -3.75
C ASP A 848 -6.07 27.99 -2.26
N GLU A 849 -6.13 26.75 -1.74
CA GLU A 849 -5.66 26.41 -0.38
C GLU A 849 -4.16 26.74 -0.20
N LEU A 850 -3.32 26.33 -1.16
CA LEU A 850 -1.88 26.60 -1.13
C LEU A 850 -1.58 28.10 -1.18
N GLY A 851 -2.30 28.85 -2.01
CA GLY A 851 -2.09 30.29 -2.19
C GLY A 851 -2.63 31.14 -1.06
N GLY A 852 -3.51 30.59 -0.20
CA GLY A 852 -4.27 31.40 0.76
C GLY A 852 -5.09 32.50 0.08
N GLY A 853 -5.55 32.24 -1.15
CA GLY A 853 -6.19 33.23 -2.04
C GLY A 853 -5.23 34.01 -2.95
N ASP A 854 -3.91 33.92 -2.77
CA ASP A 854 -2.91 34.46 -3.72
C ASP A 854 -2.40 33.38 -4.68
N ARG A 855 -2.91 33.42 -5.91
CA ARG A 855 -2.51 32.50 -6.98
C ARG A 855 -1.01 32.58 -7.28
N GLN A 856 -0.40 33.77 -7.18
CA GLN A 856 1.03 33.93 -7.46
C GLN A 856 1.87 33.20 -6.43
N HIS A 857 1.48 33.26 -5.15
CA HIS A 857 2.13 32.49 -4.10
C HIS A 857 2.11 30.99 -4.41
N ALA A 858 0.95 30.45 -4.78
CA ALA A 858 0.81 29.04 -5.14
C ALA A 858 1.72 28.63 -6.31
N LEU A 859 1.74 29.44 -7.38
CA LEU A 859 2.59 29.18 -8.55
C LEU A 859 4.07 29.24 -8.17
N THR A 860 4.50 30.21 -7.36
CA THR A 860 5.92 30.31 -6.94
C THR A 860 6.37 29.11 -6.11
N THR A 861 5.49 28.52 -5.29
CA THR A 861 5.79 27.31 -4.54
C THR A 861 5.90 26.08 -5.46
N LEU A 862 5.08 25.99 -6.52
CA LEU A 862 5.16 24.90 -7.50
C LEU A 862 6.30 25.09 -8.53
N GLU A 863 6.79 26.32 -8.69
CA GLU A 863 7.99 26.62 -9.49
C GLU A 863 9.27 26.10 -8.83
N ALA A 864 9.28 25.80 -7.53
CA ALA A 864 10.46 25.26 -6.86
C ALA A 864 10.94 23.91 -7.46
N GLY A 865 10.01 23.12 -8.01
CA GLY A 865 10.30 21.94 -8.82
C GLY A 865 11.19 22.26 -10.02
N ALA A 866 11.02 23.45 -10.60
CA ALA A 866 11.70 23.96 -11.79
C ALA A 866 13.13 24.50 -11.55
N ASP A 867 13.60 24.56 -10.30
CA ASP A 867 14.93 25.10 -9.98
C ASP A 867 16.10 24.14 -10.21
N GLY A 868 17.29 24.65 -10.50
CA GLY A 868 18.54 23.89 -10.41
C GLY A 868 19.24 24.05 -9.06
N LEU A 869 20.34 23.30 -8.85
CA LEU A 869 21.22 23.48 -7.68
C LEU A 869 21.75 24.92 -7.52
N ALA A 870 21.74 25.72 -8.60
CA ALA A 870 22.18 27.10 -8.62
C ALA A 870 21.35 28.05 -7.74
N ARG A 871 20.08 27.73 -7.42
CA ARG A 871 19.20 28.56 -6.57
C ARG A 871 19.57 28.47 -5.08
N LEU A 872 20.25 27.40 -4.65
CA LEU A 872 20.76 27.28 -3.29
C LEU A 872 21.77 28.40 -3.02
N THR A 873 21.73 29.01 -1.83
CA THR A 873 22.68 30.08 -1.50
C THR A 873 24.11 29.55 -1.63
N PRO A 874 25.06 30.34 -2.19
CA PRO A 874 26.44 29.89 -2.37
C PRO A 874 27.07 29.37 -1.07
N GLY A 875 26.82 30.06 0.06
CA GLY A 875 27.28 29.63 1.37
C GLY A 875 26.70 28.29 1.83
N TYR A 876 25.42 28.02 1.55
CA TYR A 876 24.79 26.74 1.88
C TYR A 876 25.38 25.59 1.05
N ARG A 877 25.59 25.81 -0.26
CA ARG A 877 26.24 24.82 -1.15
C ARG A 877 27.63 24.44 -0.67
N VAL A 878 28.45 25.45 -0.36
CA VAL A 878 29.81 25.26 0.17
C VAL A 878 29.77 24.53 1.51
N SER A 879 28.85 24.91 2.40
CA SER A 879 28.70 24.28 3.71
C SER A 879 28.30 22.80 3.60
N LEU A 880 27.37 22.48 2.71
CA LEU A 880 26.92 21.12 2.46
C LEU A 880 28.02 20.29 1.79
N ALA A 881 28.69 20.82 0.77
CA ALA A 881 29.82 20.17 0.12
C ALA A 881 30.97 19.91 1.11
N SER A 882 31.31 20.89 1.95
CA SER A 882 32.34 20.76 2.99
C SER A 882 31.99 19.70 4.03
N ARG A 883 30.76 19.71 4.55
CA ARG A 883 30.30 18.71 5.52
C ARG A 883 30.21 17.32 4.89
N GLY A 884 29.57 17.21 3.73
CA GLY A 884 29.39 15.96 3.00
C GLY A 884 30.73 15.32 2.64
N LEU A 885 31.69 16.08 2.12
CA LEU A 885 33.00 15.57 1.75
C LEU A 885 33.83 15.12 2.96
N ARG A 886 33.74 15.83 4.09
CA ARG A 886 34.39 15.40 5.35
C ARG A 886 33.78 14.13 5.91
N VAL A 887 32.45 14.00 5.87
CA VAL A 887 31.76 12.78 6.33
C VAL A 887 32.06 11.61 5.39
N LEU A 888 32.00 11.83 4.07
CA LEU A 888 32.40 10.85 3.06
C LEU A 888 33.84 10.40 3.29
N GLY A 889 34.76 11.35 3.51
CA GLY A 889 36.15 11.07 3.83
C GLY A 889 36.34 10.18 5.06
N ARG A 890 35.49 10.32 6.08
CA ARG A 890 35.52 9.45 7.28
C ARG A 890 34.89 8.08 7.05
N ALA A 891 33.85 8.02 6.22
CA ALA A 891 33.29 6.75 5.78
C ALA A 891 34.30 5.96 4.93
N LEU A 892 35.11 6.68 4.13
CA LEU A 892 36.20 6.14 3.33
C LEU A 892 37.44 5.77 4.15
N ALA A 893 37.80 6.56 5.17
CA ALA A 893 38.98 6.31 6.00
C ALA A 893 38.87 5.03 6.87
N GLY A 894 37.66 4.45 6.98
CA GLY A 894 37.45 3.12 7.57
C GLY A 894 37.76 1.95 6.61
N THR A 895 38.23 2.22 5.38
CA THR A 895 38.55 1.18 4.39
C THR A 895 39.94 0.56 4.62
N PRO A 896 40.11 -0.77 4.46
CA PRO A 896 41.39 -1.45 4.76
C PRO A 896 42.51 -1.21 3.72
N ASP A 897 42.19 -0.69 2.53
CA ASP A 897 43.09 -0.71 1.36
C ASP A 897 44.12 0.44 1.33
N LEU A 898 43.92 1.48 2.16
CA LEU A 898 44.79 2.65 2.22
C LEU A 898 45.00 3.06 3.68
N PRO A 899 46.24 3.30 4.14
CA PRO A 899 46.48 3.80 5.48
C PRO A 899 45.74 5.11 5.70
N ARG A 900 45.09 5.25 6.85
CA ARG A 900 44.29 6.43 7.23
C ARG A 900 44.99 7.77 6.94
N GLY A 901 46.30 7.86 7.17
CA GLY A 901 47.09 9.06 6.89
C GLY A 901 47.13 9.46 5.40
N VAL A 902 47.06 8.49 4.48
CA VAL A 902 47.00 8.75 3.03
C VAL A 902 45.64 9.30 2.63
N TRP A 903 44.55 8.77 3.20
CA TRP A 903 43.20 9.31 3.00
C TRP A 903 43.08 10.72 3.57
N GLU A 904 43.60 10.95 4.78
CA GLU A 904 43.61 12.28 5.39
C GLU A 904 44.43 13.28 4.56
N LEU A 905 45.57 12.87 3.98
CA LEU A 905 46.37 13.69 3.08
C LEU A 905 45.64 13.98 1.75
N LEU A 906 45.04 12.97 1.12
CA LEU A 906 44.25 13.13 -0.12
C LEU A 906 43.07 14.07 0.10
N LEU A 907 42.31 13.88 1.18
CA LEU A 907 41.22 14.78 1.54
C LEU A 907 41.75 16.18 1.84
N PHE A 908 42.85 16.31 2.58
CA PHE A 908 43.45 17.62 2.87
C PHE A 908 43.84 18.37 1.58
N LEU A 909 44.38 17.68 0.58
CA LEU A 909 44.77 18.26 -0.71
C LEU A 909 43.58 18.56 -1.63
N VAL A 910 42.59 17.68 -1.67
CA VAL A 910 41.47 17.72 -2.63
C VAL A 910 40.26 18.49 -2.09
N GLN A 911 40.06 18.54 -0.77
CA GLN A 911 38.93 19.20 -0.12
C GLN A 911 38.81 20.70 -0.41
N PRO A 912 39.88 21.53 -0.42
CA PRO A 912 39.75 22.95 -0.76
C PRO A 912 39.18 23.13 -2.17
N VAL A 913 39.62 22.29 -3.11
CA VAL A 913 39.18 22.34 -4.51
C VAL A 913 37.74 21.85 -4.64
N LEU A 914 37.40 20.69 -4.08
CA LEU A 914 36.05 20.12 -4.17
C LEU A 914 34.99 20.92 -3.42
N VAL A 915 35.34 21.59 -2.32
CA VAL A 915 34.42 22.46 -1.57
C VAL A 915 34.12 23.76 -2.32
N LEU A 916 35.07 24.23 -3.12
CA LEU A 916 34.92 25.41 -3.97
C LEU A 916 34.38 25.05 -5.37
N LEU A 917 34.41 23.77 -5.76
CA LEU A 917 33.90 23.30 -7.06
C LEU A 917 32.44 23.75 -7.35
N PRO A 918 31.48 23.71 -6.39
CA PRO A 918 30.12 24.23 -6.61
C PRO A 918 30.04 25.74 -6.86
N LEU A 919 31.07 26.50 -6.46
CA LEU A 919 31.21 27.93 -6.78
C LEU A 919 31.84 28.15 -8.16
N LEU A 920 32.66 27.21 -8.63
CA LEU A 920 33.38 27.26 -9.90
C LEU A 920 32.56 26.74 -11.09
N LEU A 921 31.59 25.85 -10.88
CA LEU A 921 30.74 25.24 -11.92
C LEU A 921 29.74 26.20 -12.63
N ALA A 922 29.88 27.51 -12.45
CA ALA A 922 29.24 28.50 -13.34
C ALA A 922 30.25 28.86 -14.44
N PRO A 923 29.91 28.81 -15.74
CA PRO A 923 30.87 28.97 -16.84
C PRO A 923 31.69 30.26 -16.76
N VAL A 924 31.07 31.36 -16.32
CA VAL A 924 31.72 32.67 -16.11
C VAL A 924 32.74 32.64 -14.96
N ARG A 925 32.49 31.86 -13.91
CA ARG A 925 33.37 31.75 -12.74
C ARG A 925 34.49 30.73 -12.94
N ALA A 926 34.25 29.67 -13.71
CA ALA A 926 35.29 28.77 -14.19
C ALA A 926 36.30 29.53 -15.07
N ALA A 927 35.83 30.40 -15.96
CA ALA A 927 36.69 31.26 -16.78
C ALA A 927 37.53 32.22 -15.91
N LEU A 928 36.91 32.89 -14.93
CA LEU A 928 37.62 33.76 -13.97
C LEU A 928 38.62 32.98 -13.10
N GLY A 929 38.25 31.78 -12.65
CA GLY A 929 39.12 30.90 -11.87
C GLY A 929 40.30 30.37 -12.67
N PHE A 930 40.09 30.02 -13.94
CA PHE A 930 41.16 29.63 -14.87
C PHE A 930 42.12 30.80 -15.14
N VAL A 931 41.60 32.01 -15.35
CA VAL A 931 42.41 33.23 -15.50
C VAL A 931 43.23 33.50 -14.24
N ALA A 932 42.61 33.41 -13.05
CA ALA A 932 43.31 33.62 -11.79
C ALA A 932 44.39 32.54 -11.54
N ALA A 933 44.09 31.28 -11.87
CA ALA A 933 45.04 30.17 -11.74
C ALA A 933 46.19 30.29 -12.74
N ALA A 934 45.93 30.72 -13.99
CA ALA A 934 46.96 30.95 -15.01
C ALA A 934 47.87 32.12 -14.64
N VAL A 935 47.31 33.21 -14.07
CA VAL A 935 48.09 34.34 -13.53
C VAL A 935 48.94 33.90 -12.33
N ALA A 936 48.38 33.12 -11.41
CA ALA A 936 49.11 32.60 -10.25
C ALA A 936 50.23 31.62 -10.66
N LEU A 937 49.99 30.74 -11.62
CA LEU A 937 51.02 29.83 -12.16
C LEU A 937 52.13 30.62 -12.88
N GLY A 938 51.78 31.66 -13.64
CA GLY A 938 52.74 32.55 -14.30
C GLY A 938 53.61 33.33 -13.32
N LEU A 939 53.06 33.72 -12.17
CA LEU A 939 53.81 34.38 -11.08
C LEU A 939 54.72 33.41 -10.31
N LEU A 940 54.34 32.14 -10.17
CA LEU A 940 55.12 31.11 -9.47
C LEU A 940 56.23 30.49 -10.33
N ALA A 941 56.12 30.54 -11.67
CA ALA A 941 57.08 29.95 -12.60
C ALA A 941 58.16 30.93 -13.11
N ALA A 942 58.18 32.18 -12.64
CA ALA A 942 59.11 33.20 -13.14
C ALA A 942 60.40 33.28 -12.29
N PRO A 943 61.60 33.05 -12.87
CA PRO A 943 62.88 33.17 -12.14
C PRO A 943 63.43 34.59 -12.04
N ASP A 944 62.80 35.59 -12.69
CA ASP A 944 63.26 36.99 -12.64
C ASP A 944 62.08 37.99 -12.76
N PRO A 945 61.67 38.68 -11.68
CA PRO A 945 60.47 39.52 -11.66
C PRO A 945 60.65 40.89 -12.33
N ALA A 946 61.86 41.30 -12.75
CA ALA A 946 62.11 42.65 -13.26
C ALA A 946 62.04 42.78 -14.80
N GLY A 947 62.16 41.69 -15.56
CA GLY A 947 62.36 41.75 -17.02
C GLY A 947 61.10 41.69 -17.90
N ARG A 948 59.92 41.38 -17.35
CA ARG A 948 58.73 41.04 -18.18
C ARG A 948 57.39 41.62 -17.68
N ALA A 949 57.42 42.80 -17.05
CA ALA A 949 56.20 43.51 -16.67
C ALA A 949 55.27 43.78 -17.88
N GLY A 950 55.82 43.98 -19.08
CA GLY A 950 55.05 44.20 -20.31
C GLY A 950 54.25 42.98 -20.80
N GLU A 951 54.79 41.76 -20.67
CA GLU A 951 54.11 40.53 -21.10
C GLU A 951 52.98 40.14 -20.13
N LEU A 952 53.17 40.36 -18.83
CA LEU A 952 52.16 40.14 -17.79
C LEU A 952 50.95 41.09 -17.94
N VAL A 953 51.20 42.35 -18.31
CA VAL A 953 50.13 43.30 -18.63
C VAL A 953 49.38 42.88 -19.89
N LEU A 954 50.07 42.40 -20.93
CA LEU A 954 49.42 41.97 -22.17
C LEU A 954 48.51 40.74 -21.96
N VAL A 955 48.98 39.74 -21.20
CA VAL A 955 48.19 38.54 -20.85
C VAL A 955 47.01 38.90 -19.95
N GLY A 956 47.21 39.79 -18.96
CA GLY A 956 46.12 40.29 -18.12
C GLY A 956 45.06 41.07 -18.90
N THR A 957 45.49 41.91 -19.86
CA THR A 957 44.57 42.71 -20.69
C THR A 957 43.82 41.82 -21.69
N GLY A 958 44.47 40.82 -22.28
CA GLY A 958 43.85 39.82 -23.14
C GLY A 958 42.81 38.96 -22.41
N ALA A 959 43.09 38.57 -21.16
CA ALA A 959 42.16 37.83 -20.32
C ALA A 959 40.93 38.66 -19.92
N VAL A 960 41.12 39.95 -19.62
CA VAL A 960 40.02 40.89 -19.32
C VAL A 960 39.14 41.13 -20.55
N LEU A 961 39.74 41.25 -21.74
CA LEU A 961 39.00 41.40 -23.00
C LEU A 961 38.23 40.12 -23.36
N LEU A 962 38.81 38.94 -23.15
CA LEU A 962 38.14 37.65 -23.37
C LEU A 962 36.97 37.45 -22.39
N ALA A 963 37.16 37.79 -21.10
CA ALA A 963 36.10 37.75 -20.09
C ALA A 963 34.98 38.76 -20.39
N SER A 964 35.33 39.95 -20.90
CA SER A 964 34.37 40.97 -21.30
C SER A 964 33.59 40.59 -22.57
N ALA A 965 34.24 39.91 -23.53
CA ALA A 965 33.61 39.39 -24.74
C ALA A 965 32.64 38.25 -24.41
N LEU A 966 33.05 37.31 -23.54
CA LEU A 966 32.21 36.21 -23.03
C LEU A 966 31.02 36.71 -22.20
N ALA A 967 31.20 37.77 -21.40
CA ALA A 967 30.12 38.40 -20.65
C ALA A 967 29.09 39.07 -21.56
N ARG A 968 29.51 39.66 -22.69
CA ARG A 968 28.59 40.26 -23.68
C ARG A 968 27.80 39.22 -24.48
N THR A 969 28.35 38.03 -24.72
CA THR A 969 27.65 36.93 -25.40
C THR A 969 26.62 36.21 -24.53
N VAL A 970 26.67 36.37 -23.20
CA VAL A 970 25.72 35.76 -22.24
C VAL A 970 24.58 36.72 -21.85
N HIS A 971 24.68 38.00 -22.22
CA HIS A 971 23.64 39.02 -22.00
C HIS A 971 22.78 39.31 -23.25
N ARG A 972 23.00 38.56 -24.34
CA ARG A 972 22.04 38.36 -25.43
C ARG A 972 21.54 36.93 -25.34
#